data_AF-A0A132A718-F1
#
_entry.id   AF-A0A132A718-F1
#
_cell.length_a   1.000
_cell.length_b   1.000
_cell.length_c   1.000
_cell.angle_alpha   90.00
_cell.angle_beta   90.00
_cell.angle_gamma   90.00
#
_symmetry.space_group_name_H-M   'P 1'
#
loop_
_entity.id
_entity.type
_entity.pdbx_description
1 polymer ?
#
loop_
_entity_poly.entity_id
_entity_poly.type
_entity_poly.pdbx_seq_one_letter_code
_entity_poly.pdbx_strand_id
1 'polypeptide(L)'
;MMISTNVSSRIQLTILGNGALFQPSVIVTTEKINYLFNCGEGTQRMIIEHNKHLKLSKIENIFFTSSKYENWSGFFGFLLTVSDIKKSINFFGPSKFKNIIEIFRPFLYSAEHLELNHIINDVQATDWNKNLIDDDDFVIKSLPTDHSIAYVLLAKDKVGKICIEKCKKLKLQPGPKLALLKKGESIDHDGSIITPDQVLGPTEKGNAFIILECLTIDCLKEMFEKFNTFTQYLDDKDLELIVHITTEEVKNSSLHQKWIQQFDPNTKHLFLTDKNHYDLGLISSSKLQIILNSIDGRFFKNLEEKQRNFFADDFKRSIVENCPNMTTYNIRPVRKDSQFELLEPDCCRLESDEIKNQAFDAINHYEFPINDQKLDNGTIHDRDESPRVLFLGTGSSCPGKQRNTSAIMIRNASNRSIMLDCGESTIIQMNRYFGSKNVADVLANLELIFISHFHADHHFGLIKLIKERSKISTNPITIIAPYLIISFLNLFDQQVENLSNYYRCYPCEDFLYENADDDRKNANDFHLPSSLQLVDDLVTVNVPHCFESYGIVVSVGGEKIAYSGDSMYSDAFDFAGKDCDLLIHEATMNDNLLKEANAKRHSTISQAIEVGRNIGAKFTVLTHFSQRYAKMAPINLIKDPSLASYIEKNVIIAFDFLQISFNHLDELVALKKPLQIYFKEEIDKMQNLIKKRDLKRKIMSSI
;
A
#
# COMPACT_ATOMS: atom_id res chain seq x y z
N MET A 1 -27.65 -23.91 -9.99
CA MET A 1 -27.84 -24.86 -8.87
C MET A 1 -26.95 -24.44 -7.71
N MET A 2 -27.46 -24.39 -6.48
CA MET A 2 -26.70 -24.04 -5.26
C MET A 2 -25.76 -25.16 -4.77
N ILE A 3 -25.47 -26.15 -5.61
CA ILE A 3 -24.61 -27.30 -5.33
C ILE A 3 -23.54 -27.33 -6.42
N SER A 4 -22.27 -27.55 -6.05
CA SER A 4 -21.18 -27.82 -7.00
C SER A 4 -20.31 -28.99 -6.54
N THR A 5 -19.78 -29.76 -7.49
CA THR A 5 -18.83 -30.86 -7.22
C THR A 5 -17.40 -30.38 -7.00
N ASN A 6 -17.14 -29.11 -7.32
CA ASN A 6 -15.82 -28.50 -7.39
C ASN A 6 -15.64 -27.37 -6.38
N VAL A 7 -16.52 -27.29 -5.37
CA VAL A 7 -16.40 -26.28 -4.32
C VAL A 7 -15.10 -26.49 -3.53
N SER A 8 -14.38 -25.40 -3.29
CA SER A 8 -13.14 -25.33 -2.54
C SER A 8 -13.31 -25.91 -1.14
N SER A 9 -12.31 -26.66 -0.68
CA SER A 9 -12.30 -27.20 0.69
C SER A 9 -11.87 -26.17 1.72
N ARG A 10 -11.12 -25.16 1.28
CA ARG A 10 -10.73 -24.03 2.09
C ARG A 10 -11.30 -22.75 1.49
N ILE A 11 -12.12 -22.07 2.28
CA ILE A 11 -12.69 -20.75 1.96
C ILE A 11 -12.53 -19.88 3.21
N GLN A 12 -11.93 -18.71 3.06
CA GLN A 12 -11.61 -17.84 4.18
C GLN A 12 -11.91 -16.39 3.85
N LEU A 13 -12.50 -15.64 4.79
CA LEU A 13 -12.63 -14.18 4.73
C LEU A 13 -11.58 -13.57 5.65
N THR A 14 -10.67 -12.76 5.09
CA THR A 14 -9.56 -12.14 5.82
C THR A 14 -9.67 -10.62 5.80
N ILE A 15 -9.49 -9.99 6.95
CA ILE A 15 -9.41 -8.52 7.08
C ILE A 15 -8.06 -8.06 6.52
N LEU A 16 -8.08 -7.19 5.52
CA LEU A 16 -6.87 -6.54 4.98
C LEU A 16 -6.63 -5.19 5.64
N GLY A 17 -7.68 -4.37 5.69
CA GLY A 17 -7.70 -3.11 6.40
C GLY A 17 -8.81 -3.13 7.43
N ASN A 18 -8.45 -2.83 8.67
CA ASN A 18 -9.35 -2.90 9.81
C ASN A 18 -9.99 -1.56 10.21
N GLY A 19 -9.73 -0.49 9.43
CA GLY A 19 -10.23 0.87 9.66
C GLY A 19 -9.33 1.75 10.52
N ALA A 20 -8.25 1.23 11.10
CA ALA A 20 -7.33 2.02 11.93
C ALA A 20 -6.38 2.88 11.08
N LEU A 21 -5.44 2.22 10.41
CA LEU A 21 -4.44 2.84 9.55
C LEU A 21 -4.75 2.63 8.06
N PHE A 22 -5.20 1.42 7.73
CA PHE A 22 -5.65 1.04 6.39
C PHE A 22 -7.17 1.12 6.30
N GLN A 23 -7.67 1.58 5.14
CA GLN A 23 -9.11 1.68 4.90
C GLN A 23 -9.78 0.30 4.98
N PRO A 24 -11.01 0.22 5.54
CA PRO A 24 -11.73 -1.03 5.68
C PRO A 24 -11.81 -1.83 4.37
N SER A 25 -11.23 -3.02 4.37
CA SER A 25 -11.19 -3.91 3.22
C SER A 25 -11.05 -5.36 3.67
N VAL A 26 -11.68 -6.26 2.92
CA VAL A 26 -11.64 -7.70 3.19
C VAL A 26 -11.39 -8.47 1.91
N ILE A 27 -10.75 -9.63 2.03
CA ILE A 27 -10.53 -10.54 0.92
C ILE A 27 -11.13 -11.90 1.24
N VAL A 28 -11.96 -12.43 0.34
CA VAL A 28 -12.45 -13.80 0.39
C VAL A 28 -11.54 -14.64 -0.50
N THR A 29 -10.87 -15.62 0.09
CA THR A 29 -9.91 -16.49 -0.60
C THR A 29 -10.47 -17.89 -0.74
N THR A 30 -10.29 -18.47 -1.93
CA THR A 30 -10.64 -19.86 -2.23
C THR A 30 -9.39 -20.61 -2.73
N GLU A 31 -9.54 -21.89 -3.08
CA GLU A 31 -8.45 -22.63 -3.70
C GLU A 31 -8.13 -22.10 -5.11
N LYS A 32 -9.13 -21.53 -5.80
CA LYS A 32 -9.04 -21.10 -7.20
C LYS A 32 -8.78 -19.60 -7.33
N ILE A 33 -9.71 -18.80 -6.85
CA ILE A 33 -9.76 -17.34 -7.05
C ILE A 33 -10.00 -16.59 -5.74
N ASN A 34 -9.67 -15.31 -5.73
CA ASN A 34 -9.89 -14.41 -4.61
C ASN A 34 -10.82 -13.26 -5.03
N TYR A 35 -11.70 -12.87 -4.11
CA TYR A 35 -12.62 -11.74 -4.24
C TYR A 35 -12.19 -10.66 -3.25
N LEU A 36 -11.84 -9.48 -3.75
CA LEU A 36 -11.42 -8.35 -2.94
C LEU A 36 -12.59 -7.39 -2.76
N PHE A 37 -12.88 -6.96 -1.55
CA PHE A 37 -13.89 -5.96 -1.24
C PHE A 37 -13.21 -4.69 -0.72
N ASN A 38 -13.35 -3.62 -1.50
CA ASN A 38 -12.58 -2.38 -1.44
C ASN A 38 -11.06 -2.53 -1.69
N CYS A 39 -10.47 -1.50 -2.29
CA CYS A 39 -9.07 -1.40 -2.65
C CYS A 39 -8.55 0.02 -2.36
N GLY A 40 -8.47 0.39 -1.08
CA GLY A 40 -7.90 1.66 -0.64
C GLY A 40 -6.37 1.67 -0.69
N GLU A 41 -5.75 2.83 -0.48
CA GLU A 41 -4.27 2.98 -0.47
C GLU A 41 -3.59 1.95 0.45
N GLY A 42 -2.50 1.37 -0.05
CA GLY A 42 -1.69 0.38 0.64
C GLY A 42 -2.20 -1.06 0.50
N THR A 43 -3.32 -1.31 -0.17
CA THR A 43 -3.90 -2.66 -0.34
C THR A 43 -2.92 -3.63 -1.00
N GLN A 44 -2.29 -3.24 -2.11
CA GLN A 44 -1.28 -4.05 -2.79
C GLN A 44 -0.06 -4.29 -1.90
N ARG A 45 0.37 -3.29 -1.12
CA ARG A 45 1.50 -3.41 -0.19
C ARG A 45 1.19 -4.42 0.92
N MET A 46 -0.02 -4.38 1.47
CA MET A 46 -0.52 -5.35 2.47
C MET A 46 -0.54 -6.78 1.92
N ILE A 47 -0.96 -6.97 0.67
CA ILE A 47 -0.98 -8.31 0.05
C ILE A 47 0.46 -8.80 -0.24
N ILE A 48 1.36 -7.91 -0.67
CA ILE A 48 2.79 -8.22 -0.87
C ILE A 48 3.44 -8.62 0.46
N GLU A 49 3.15 -7.90 1.55
CA GLU A 49 3.62 -8.19 2.90
C GLU A 49 3.27 -9.63 3.30
N HIS A 50 1.99 -9.97 3.19
CA HIS A 50 1.42 -11.25 3.60
C HIS A 50 1.33 -12.27 2.47
N ASN A 51 2.28 -12.22 1.52
CA ASN A 51 2.25 -13.04 0.32
C ASN A 51 2.31 -14.57 0.56
N LYS A 52 2.61 -15.01 1.79
CA LYS A 52 2.52 -16.42 2.21
C LYS A 52 1.07 -16.91 2.25
N HIS A 53 0.13 -16.02 2.57
CA HIS A 53 -1.29 -16.31 2.73
C HIS A 53 -2.12 -15.79 1.56
N LEU A 54 -1.73 -14.63 1.02
CA LEU A 54 -2.49 -13.90 0.00
C LEU A 54 -1.68 -13.80 -1.29
N LYS A 55 -2.32 -13.97 -2.45
CA LYS A 55 -1.64 -13.89 -3.75
C LYS A 55 -2.35 -12.90 -4.65
N LEU A 56 -1.62 -11.87 -5.10
CA LEU A 56 -2.12 -10.91 -6.09
C LEU A 56 -2.60 -11.63 -7.36
N SER A 57 -1.88 -12.66 -7.81
CA SER A 57 -2.24 -13.43 -9.02
C SER A 57 -3.60 -14.11 -8.96
N LYS A 58 -4.17 -14.36 -7.77
CA LYS A 58 -5.49 -14.99 -7.61
C LYS A 58 -6.66 -14.01 -7.57
N ILE A 59 -6.41 -12.70 -7.44
CA ILE A 59 -7.47 -11.69 -7.36
C ILE A 59 -8.03 -11.41 -8.76
N GLU A 60 -9.23 -11.91 -9.03
CA GLU A 60 -9.89 -11.73 -10.34
C GLU A 60 -11.01 -10.69 -10.28
N ASN A 61 -11.65 -10.57 -9.11
CA ASN A 61 -12.86 -9.79 -8.90
C ASN A 61 -12.65 -8.79 -7.75
N ILE A 62 -12.89 -7.51 -8.01
CA ILE A 62 -12.81 -6.42 -7.01
C ILE A 62 -14.17 -5.73 -6.88
N PHE A 63 -14.73 -5.74 -5.68
CA PHE A 63 -16.06 -5.20 -5.38
C PHE A 63 -15.94 -3.93 -4.54
N PHE A 64 -16.46 -2.82 -5.06
CA PHE A 64 -16.48 -1.55 -4.33
C PHE A 64 -17.82 -1.37 -3.60
N THR A 65 -17.78 -1.12 -2.30
CA THR A 65 -18.98 -0.86 -1.48
C THR A 65 -19.47 0.58 -1.61
N SER A 66 -18.64 1.50 -2.08
CA SER A 66 -19.01 2.83 -2.60
C SER A 66 -17.88 3.26 -3.58
N SER A 67 -18.12 3.95 -4.69
CA SER A 67 -18.05 5.39 -4.90
C SER A 67 -16.94 6.20 -4.21
N LYS A 68 -16.82 6.19 -2.87
CA LYS A 68 -15.95 7.16 -2.18
C LYS A 68 -14.48 6.88 -2.47
N TYR A 69 -13.67 7.94 -2.53
CA TYR A 69 -12.23 7.83 -2.85
C TYR A 69 -11.52 6.77 -1.99
N GLU A 70 -11.83 6.71 -0.69
CA GLU A 70 -11.27 5.75 0.27
C GLU A 70 -11.44 4.28 -0.14
N ASN A 71 -12.49 3.94 -0.88
CA ASN A 71 -12.80 2.57 -1.28
C ASN A 71 -11.97 2.09 -2.46
N TRP A 72 -11.41 2.99 -3.27
CA TRP A 72 -10.71 2.66 -4.51
C TRP A 72 -9.38 3.39 -4.70
N SER A 73 -8.93 4.18 -3.73
CA SER A 73 -7.71 5.00 -3.87
C SER A 73 -6.42 4.22 -4.12
N GLY A 74 -6.35 2.93 -3.74
CA GLY A 74 -5.23 2.04 -4.07
C GLY A 74 -5.46 1.20 -5.33
N PHE A 75 -6.62 1.30 -5.97
CA PHE A 75 -6.98 0.48 -7.13
C PHE A 75 -6.00 0.69 -8.30
N PHE A 76 -5.66 1.94 -8.60
CA PHE A 76 -4.79 2.26 -9.74
C PHE A 76 -3.34 1.80 -9.52
N GLY A 77 -2.79 1.99 -8.31
CA GLY A 77 -1.49 1.43 -7.94
C GLY A 77 -1.48 -0.11 -7.95
N PHE A 78 -2.60 -0.71 -7.56
CA PHE A 78 -2.82 -2.15 -7.68
C PHE A 78 -2.83 -2.60 -9.15
N LEU A 79 -3.53 -1.90 -10.06
CA LEU A 79 -3.57 -2.23 -11.49
C LEU A 79 -2.18 -2.23 -12.12
N LEU A 80 -1.38 -1.21 -11.84
CA LEU A 80 0.03 -1.14 -12.28
C LEU A 80 0.81 -2.37 -11.82
N THR A 81 0.66 -2.75 -10.56
CA THR A 81 1.36 -3.90 -9.97
C THR A 81 0.95 -5.24 -10.58
N VAL A 82 -0.34 -5.43 -10.89
CA VAL A 82 -0.85 -6.71 -11.40
C VAL A 82 -0.82 -6.83 -12.92
N SER A 83 -0.60 -5.73 -13.64
CA SER A 83 -0.50 -5.71 -15.10
C SER A 83 0.59 -6.65 -15.64
N ASP A 84 1.70 -6.82 -14.92
CA ASP A 84 2.78 -7.74 -15.27
C ASP A 84 2.38 -9.23 -15.20
N ILE A 85 1.32 -9.56 -14.47
CA ILE A 85 0.92 -10.95 -14.17
C ILE A 85 -0.50 -11.29 -14.62
N LYS A 86 -1.30 -10.31 -15.04
CA LYS A 86 -2.69 -10.48 -15.46
C LYS A 86 -2.97 -9.83 -16.80
N LYS A 87 -3.91 -10.43 -17.52
CA LYS A 87 -4.44 -9.89 -18.79
C LYS A 87 -5.74 -9.12 -18.60
N SER A 88 -6.52 -9.46 -17.59
CA SER A 88 -7.80 -8.81 -17.31
C SER A 88 -8.10 -8.78 -15.82
N ILE A 89 -8.92 -7.82 -15.41
CA ILE A 89 -9.52 -7.72 -14.08
C ILE A 89 -10.98 -7.31 -14.19
N ASN A 90 -11.83 -7.97 -13.40
CA ASN A 90 -13.21 -7.58 -13.23
C ASN A 90 -13.32 -6.68 -11.99
N PHE A 91 -14.03 -5.57 -12.13
CA PHE A 91 -14.38 -4.74 -10.99
C PHE A 91 -15.86 -4.36 -11.02
N PHE A 92 -16.45 -4.30 -9.84
CA PHE A 92 -17.88 -4.15 -9.62
C PHE A 92 -18.11 -2.85 -8.84
N GLY A 93 -18.95 -1.98 -9.38
CA GLY A 93 -19.25 -0.69 -8.77
C GLY A 93 -20.19 0.16 -9.63
N PRO A 94 -20.65 1.31 -9.12
CA PRO A 94 -21.55 2.21 -9.81
C PRO A 94 -21.00 2.71 -11.17
N SER A 95 -21.90 3.08 -12.07
CA SER A 95 -21.59 3.61 -13.41
C SER A 95 -20.59 4.77 -13.43
N LYS A 96 -20.54 5.58 -12.35
CA LYS A 96 -19.58 6.69 -12.19
C LYS A 96 -18.10 6.30 -12.35
N PHE A 97 -17.74 5.03 -12.09
CA PHE A 97 -16.36 4.55 -12.20
C PHE A 97 -15.78 4.70 -13.61
N LYS A 98 -16.64 4.77 -14.64
CA LYS A 98 -16.21 5.05 -16.01
C LYS A 98 -15.41 6.37 -16.10
N ASN A 99 -15.94 7.45 -15.51
CA ASN A 99 -15.26 8.75 -15.52
C ASN A 99 -13.96 8.71 -14.70
N ILE A 100 -13.98 8.01 -13.56
CA ILE A 100 -12.80 7.85 -12.71
C ILE A 100 -11.68 7.15 -13.49
N ILE A 101 -11.97 6.09 -14.25
CA ILE A 101 -10.96 5.39 -15.06
C ILE A 101 -10.37 6.30 -16.14
N GLU A 102 -11.21 7.06 -16.84
CA GLU A 102 -10.71 7.97 -17.89
C GLU A 102 -9.78 9.05 -17.34
N ILE A 103 -10.04 9.57 -16.13
CA ILE A 103 -9.18 10.57 -15.46
C ILE A 103 -7.81 10.00 -15.10
N PHE A 104 -7.75 8.74 -14.65
CA PHE A 104 -6.50 8.10 -14.24
C PHE A 104 -5.73 7.43 -15.39
N ARG A 105 -6.38 7.22 -16.54
CA ARG A 105 -5.81 6.54 -17.71
C ARG A 105 -4.43 7.06 -18.14
N PRO A 106 -4.13 8.38 -18.14
CA PRO A 106 -2.81 8.89 -18.53
C PRO A 106 -1.66 8.34 -17.69
N PHE A 107 -1.93 7.95 -16.43
CA PHE A 107 -0.93 7.44 -15.49
C PHE A 107 -0.79 5.91 -15.52
N LEU A 108 -1.55 5.22 -16.37
CA LEU A 108 -1.63 3.76 -16.45
C LEU A 108 -0.97 3.17 -17.69
N TYR A 109 -0.04 3.91 -18.33
CA TYR A 109 0.59 3.49 -19.58
C TYR A 109 1.24 2.09 -19.49
N SER A 110 1.94 1.78 -18.40
CA SER A 110 2.54 0.46 -18.20
C SER A 110 1.52 -0.67 -17.97
N ALA A 111 0.25 -0.33 -17.74
CA ALA A 111 -0.86 -1.25 -17.60
C ALA A 111 -1.87 -1.15 -18.75
N GLU A 112 -1.51 -0.54 -19.89
CA GLU A 112 -2.44 -0.33 -21.01
C GLU A 112 -2.97 -1.64 -21.63
N HIS A 113 -2.19 -2.73 -21.50
CA HIS A 113 -2.56 -4.06 -21.99
C HIS A 113 -3.49 -4.82 -21.04
N LEU A 114 -3.76 -4.28 -19.85
CA LEU A 114 -4.65 -4.88 -18.87
C LEU A 114 -6.11 -4.53 -19.20
N GLU A 115 -6.91 -5.53 -19.55
CA GLU A 115 -8.33 -5.36 -19.82
C GLU A 115 -9.11 -5.14 -18.52
N LEU A 116 -9.82 -4.01 -18.43
CA LEU A 116 -10.64 -3.66 -17.28
C LEU A 116 -12.12 -3.89 -17.60
N ASN A 117 -12.70 -4.95 -17.01
CA ASN A 117 -14.10 -5.28 -17.16
C ASN A 117 -14.90 -4.62 -16.04
N HIS A 118 -15.59 -3.52 -16.37
CA HIS A 118 -16.50 -2.85 -15.43
C HIS A 118 -17.88 -3.52 -15.43
N ILE A 119 -18.27 -4.10 -14.31
CA ILE A 119 -19.64 -4.56 -14.08
C ILE A 119 -20.39 -3.50 -13.27
N ILE A 120 -21.32 -2.82 -13.93
CA ILE A 120 -22.16 -1.78 -13.31
C ILE A 120 -23.25 -2.44 -12.45
N ASN A 121 -23.36 -1.99 -11.20
CA ASN A 121 -24.32 -2.50 -10.22
C ASN A 121 -24.95 -1.37 -9.37
N ASP A 122 -25.30 -0.24 -10.00
CA ASP A 122 -26.05 0.82 -9.35
C ASP A 122 -27.55 0.50 -9.24
N VAL A 123 -28.29 1.31 -8.46
CA VAL A 123 -29.72 1.13 -8.18
C VAL A 123 -30.56 1.01 -9.46
N GLN A 124 -30.18 1.72 -10.52
CA GLN A 124 -30.92 1.76 -11.78
C GLN A 124 -30.63 0.56 -12.69
N ALA A 125 -29.40 0.02 -12.63
CA ALA A 125 -28.98 -1.11 -13.46
C ALA A 125 -29.23 -2.49 -12.82
N THR A 126 -29.56 -2.54 -11.52
CA THR A 126 -29.61 -3.80 -10.78
C THR A 126 -30.99 -4.44 -10.81
N ASP A 127 -31.10 -5.55 -11.55
CA ASP A 127 -32.11 -6.58 -11.25
C ASP A 127 -31.60 -7.40 -10.05
N TRP A 128 -32.28 -7.29 -8.91
CA TRP A 128 -31.89 -7.97 -7.68
C TRP A 128 -31.97 -9.50 -7.77
N ASN A 129 -32.67 -10.05 -8.79
CA ASN A 129 -32.65 -11.47 -9.11
C ASN A 129 -31.42 -11.90 -9.91
N LYS A 130 -30.64 -10.95 -10.43
CA LYS A 130 -29.47 -11.25 -11.24
C LYS A 130 -28.25 -11.50 -10.35
N ASN A 131 -27.66 -12.67 -10.50
CA ASN A 131 -26.39 -13.00 -9.89
C ASN A 131 -25.26 -12.20 -10.57
N LEU A 132 -24.43 -11.51 -9.79
CA LEU A 132 -23.21 -10.86 -10.29
C LEU A 132 -22.14 -11.91 -10.62
N ILE A 133 -22.00 -12.90 -9.74
CA ILE A 133 -21.14 -14.07 -9.92
C ILE A 133 -21.96 -15.31 -9.60
N ASP A 134 -21.77 -16.36 -10.39
CA ASP A 134 -22.26 -17.71 -10.15
C ASP A 134 -21.15 -18.68 -10.57
N ASP A 135 -20.19 -18.91 -9.68
CA ASP A 135 -19.02 -19.76 -9.93
C ASP A 135 -19.07 -21.05 -9.07
N ASP A 136 -17.98 -21.80 -9.00
CA ASP A 136 -17.96 -23.05 -8.23
C ASP A 136 -18.14 -22.87 -6.72
N ASP A 137 -17.76 -21.72 -6.17
CA ASP A 137 -17.68 -21.47 -4.72
C ASP A 137 -18.85 -20.63 -4.22
N PHE A 138 -19.25 -19.60 -4.99
CA PHE A 138 -20.24 -18.62 -4.56
C PHE A 138 -21.27 -18.28 -5.65
N VAL A 139 -22.47 -17.95 -5.18
CA VAL A 139 -23.36 -17.01 -5.87
C VAL A 139 -23.23 -15.67 -5.15
N ILE A 140 -22.89 -14.59 -5.88
CA ILE A 140 -22.75 -13.24 -5.32
C ILE A 140 -23.83 -12.33 -5.90
N LYS A 141 -24.55 -11.63 -5.02
CA LYS A 141 -25.58 -10.63 -5.36
C LYS A 141 -25.17 -9.26 -4.82
N SER A 142 -25.63 -8.20 -5.47
CA SER A 142 -25.48 -6.81 -4.98
C SER A 142 -26.82 -6.21 -4.61
N LEU A 143 -26.82 -5.46 -3.51
CA LEU A 143 -27.95 -4.72 -2.98
C LEU A 143 -27.54 -3.23 -2.90
N PRO A 144 -27.67 -2.48 -4.00
CA PRO A 144 -27.31 -1.07 -4.03
C PRO A 144 -28.33 -0.20 -3.27
N THR A 145 -27.80 0.81 -2.57
CA THR A 145 -28.52 1.94 -1.98
C THR A 145 -28.11 3.23 -2.70
N ASP A 146 -28.66 4.36 -2.29
CA ASP A 146 -28.28 5.66 -2.86
C ASP A 146 -26.84 6.07 -2.47
N HIS A 147 -26.27 5.44 -1.42
CA HIS A 147 -24.98 5.81 -0.84
C HIS A 147 -23.92 4.71 -0.89
N SER A 148 -24.32 3.44 -0.85
CA SER A 148 -23.42 2.29 -0.77
C SER A 148 -24.00 1.06 -1.47
N ILE A 149 -23.24 -0.02 -1.50
CA ILE A 149 -23.63 -1.31 -2.05
C ILE A 149 -23.31 -2.37 -1.01
N ALA A 150 -24.32 -3.13 -0.61
CA ALA A 150 -24.11 -4.34 0.17
C ALA A 150 -23.94 -5.54 -0.78
N TYR A 151 -23.02 -6.43 -0.47
CA TYR A 151 -22.80 -7.66 -1.22
C TYR A 151 -23.22 -8.87 -0.39
N VAL A 152 -24.05 -9.73 -0.98
CA VAL A 152 -24.50 -10.99 -0.38
C VAL A 152 -23.77 -12.13 -1.09
N LEU A 153 -22.95 -12.87 -0.35
CA LEU A 153 -22.21 -14.03 -0.83
C LEU A 153 -22.90 -15.28 -0.30
N LEU A 154 -23.42 -16.10 -1.20
CA LEU A 154 -24.10 -17.36 -0.89
C LEU A 154 -23.13 -18.51 -1.22
N ALA A 155 -22.52 -19.10 -0.20
CA ALA A 155 -21.60 -20.21 -0.40
C ALA A 155 -22.37 -21.42 -0.95
N LYS A 156 -21.86 -22.03 -2.03
CA LYS A 156 -22.48 -23.23 -2.61
C LYS A 156 -22.28 -24.44 -1.71
N ASP A 157 -23.28 -25.31 -1.70
CA ASP A 157 -23.23 -26.59 -1.01
C ASP A 157 -22.18 -27.48 -1.64
N LYS A 158 -21.37 -28.09 -0.78
CA LYS A 158 -20.29 -28.97 -1.21
C LYS A 158 -20.74 -30.42 -1.13
N VAL A 159 -20.74 -31.07 -2.29
CA VAL A 159 -21.09 -32.48 -2.40
C VAL A 159 -20.18 -33.33 -1.50
N GLY A 160 -20.79 -34.25 -0.75
CA GLY A 160 -20.08 -35.12 0.18
C GLY A 160 -18.99 -35.96 -0.50
N LYS A 161 -17.95 -36.30 0.26
CA LYS A 161 -16.84 -37.14 -0.25
C LYS A 161 -17.33 -38.54 -0.58
N ILE A 162 -16.69 -39.19 -1.56
CA ILE A 162 -16.94 -40.60 -1.86
C ILE A 162 -16.52 -41.45 -0.65
N CYS A 163 -17.46 -42.23 -0.12
CA CYS A 163 -17.22 -43.21 0.93
C CYS A 163 -16.62 -44.48 0.30
N ILE A 164 -15.29 -44.63 0.41
CA ILE A 164 -14.55 -45.78 -0.13
C ILE A 164 -15.12 -47.10 0.39
N GLU A 165 -15.53 -47.16 1.67
CA GLU A 165 -16.12 -48.37 2.25
C GLU A 165 -17.46 -48.73 1.62
N LYS A 166 -18.34 -47.75 1.36
CA LYS A 166 -19.62 -47.99 0.68
C LYS A 166 -19.38 -48.46 -0.77
N CYS A 167 -18.42 -47.85 -1.46
CA CYS A 167 -18.03 -48.27 -2.81
C CYS A 167 -17.52 -49.72 -2.84
N LYS A 168 -16.66 -50.11 -1.88
CA LYS A 168 -16.17 -51.50 -1.76
C LYS A 168 -17.32 -52.49 -1.53
N LYS A 169 -18.30 -52.17 -0.69
CA LYS A 169 -19.48 -53.01 -0.46
C LYS A 169 -20.31 -53.22 -1.73
N LEU A 170 -20.40 -52.19 -2.57
CA LEU A 170 -21.10 -52.22 -3.86
C LEU A 170 -20.22 -52.67 -5.03
N LYS A 171 -18.98 -53.14 -4.76
CA LYS A 171 -17.99 -53.56 -5.77
C LYS A 171 -17.70 -52.50 -6.84
N LEU A 172 -17.89 -51.22 -6.50
CA LEU A 172 -17.59 -50.10 -7.37
C LEU A 172 -16.09 -49.79 -7.34
N GLN A 173 -15.47 -49.80 -8.53
CA GLN A 173 -14.06 -49.45 -8.72
C GLN A 173 -13.89 -47.95 -8.99
N PRO A 174 -12.74 -47.36 -8.65
CA PRO A 174 -12.38 -46.01 -9.09
C PRO A 174 -12.48 -45.88 -10.62
N GLY A 175 -13.18 -44.85 -11.09
CA GLY A 175 -13.36 -44.63 -12.53
C GLY A 175 -14.48 -43.66 -12.88
N PRO A 176 -14.81 -43.52 -14.18
CA PRO A 176 -15.81 -42.56 -14.69
C PRO A 176 -17.18 -42.67 -14.02
N LYS A 177 -17.60 -43.90 -13.69
CA LYS A 177 -18.85 -44.20 -12.97
C LYS A 177 -18.97 -43.47 -11.62
N LEU A 178 -17.88 -43.38 -10.85
CA LEU A 178 -17.87 -42.63 -9.59
C LEU A 178 -17.94 -41.12 -9.80
N ALA A 179 -17.41 -40.61 -10.93
CA ALA A 179 -17.52 -39.20 -11.27
C ALA A 179 -18.96 -38.80 -11.61
N LEU A 180 -19.72 -39.68 -12.29
CA LEU A 180 -21.14 -39.49 -12.55
C LEU A 180 -21.95 -39.47 -11.24
N LEU A 181 -21.70 -40.43 -10.34
CA LEU A 181 -22.29 -40.44 -9.00
C LEU A 181 -21.98 -39.15 -8.23
N LYS A 182 -20.75 -38.64 -8.31
CA LYS A 182 -20.38 -37.37 -7.68
C LYS A 182 -21.10 -36.16 -8.30
N LYS A 183 -21.45 -36.21 -9.59
CA LYS A 183 -22.27 -35.19 -10.28
C LYS A 183 -23.76 -35.29 -9.95
N GLY A 184 -24.16 -36.25 -9.12
CA GLY A 184 -25.56 -36.48 -8.77
C GLY A 184 -26.29 -37.42 -9.73
N GLU A 185 -25.60 -38.03 -10.69
CA GLU A 185 -26.20 -38.95 -11.65
C GLU A 185 -26.19 -40.38 -11.10
N SER A 186 -27.32 -41.08 -11.23
CA SER A 186 -27.39 -42.51 -10.89
C SER A 186 -26.80 -43.35 -12.04
N ILE A 187 -26.13 -44.45 -11.71
CA ILE A 187 -25.46 -45.29 -12.70
C ILE A 187 -26.01 -46.71 -12.67
N ASP A 188 -25.97 -47.39 -13.81
CA ASP A 188 -26.11 -48.85 -13.86
C ASP A 188 -24.75 -49.50 -13.56
N HIS A 189 -24.73 -50.37 -12.56
CA HIS A 189 -23.59 -51.20 -12.22
C HIS A 189 -24.04 -52.64 -11.96
N ASP A 190 -23.65 -53.54 -12.87
CA ASP A 190 -23.97 -54.96 -12.84
C ASP A 190 -25.49 -55.25 -12.76
N GLY A 191 -26.31 -54.45 -13.45
CA GLY A 191 -27.78 -54.61 -13.50
C GLY A 191 -28.50 -54.01 -12.29
N SER A 192 -27.79 -53.31 -11.41
CA SER A 192 -28.34 -52.57 -10.27
C SER A 192 -28.12 -51.08 -10.45
N ILE A 193 -29.15 -50.27 -10.19
CA ILE A 193 -29.04 -48.81 -10.20
C ILE A 193 -28.44 -48.36 -8.87
N ILE A 194 -27.26 -47.77 -8.93
CA ILE A 194 -26.60 -47.14 -7.78
C ILE A 194 -26.86 -45.65 -7.82
N THR A 195 -27.37 -45.11 -6.71
CA THR A 195 -27.66 -43.69 -6.54
C THR A 195 -26.53 -42.98 -5.77
N PRO A 196 -26.34 -41.66 -5.93
CA PRO A 196 -25.27 -40.91 -5.27
C PRO A 196 -25.23 -41.06 -3.74
N ASP A 197 -26.36 -41.03 -3.06
CA ASP A 197 -26.50 -41.15 -1.59
C ASP A 197 -25.99 -42.50 -1.04
N GLN A 198 -26.02 -43.55 -1.86
CA GLN A 198 -25.49 -44.86 -1.50
C GLN A 198 -23.97 -44.88 -1.40
N VAL A 199 -23.27 -43.92 -2.02
CA VAL A 199 -21.79 -43.90 -2.05
C VAL A 199 -21.18 -42.61 -1.53
N LEU A 200 -21.92 -41.52 -1.46
CA LEU A 200 -21.43 -40.23 -0.97
C LEU A 200 -21.66 -40.08 0.54
N GLY A 201 -20.83 -39.26 1.16
CA GLY A 201 -21.06 -38.70 2.49
C GLY A 201 -22.14 -37.61 2.46
N PRO A 202 -22.52 -37.06 3.62
CA PRO A 202 -23.47 -35.96 3.68
C PRO A 202 -22.92 -34.73 2.95
N THR A 203 -23.81 -33.99 2.28
CA THR A 203 -23.51 -32.68 1.69
C THR A 203 -23.21 -31.67 2.80
N GLU A 204 -22.13 -30.91 2.65
CA GLU A 204 -21.81 -29.80 3.56
C GLU A 204 -22.55 -28.55 3.05
N LYS A 205 -23.62 -28.15 3.74
CA LYS A 205 -24.39 -26.94 3.41
C LYS A 205 -23.49 -25.71 3.44
N GLY A 206 -23.61 -24.82 2.46
CA GLY A 206 -23.01 -23.50 2.50
C GLY A 206 -23.91 -22.52 3.24
N ASN A 207 -23.32 -21.45 3.78
CA ASN A 207 -24.04 -20.38 4.46
C ASN A 207 -23.94 -19.07 3.68
N ALA A 208 -24.73 -18.08 4.08
CA ALA A 208 -24.71 -16.73 3.54
C ALA A 208 -23.81 -15.80 4.37
N PHE A 209 -23.16 -14.88 3.66
CA PHE A 209 -22.28 -13.85 4.20
C PHE A 209 -22.66 -12.51 3.60
N ILE A 210 -22.65 -11.44 4.41
CA ILE A 210 -22.94 -10.09 3.93
C ILE A 210 -21.76 -9.17 4.21
N ILE A 211 -21.39 -8.35 3.23
CA ILE A 211 -20.42 -7.27 3.41
C ILE A 211 -21.14 -5.97 3.05
N LEU A 212 -21.21 -5.03 3.98
CA LEU A 212 -21.93 -3.77 3.79
C LEU A 212 -21.16 -2.58 4.34
N GLU A 213 -21.40 -1.42 3.75
CA GLU A 213 -20.86 -0.13 4.20
C GLU A 213 -21.97 0.83 4.60
N CYS A 214 -21.87 1.37 5.80
CA CYS A 214 -22.81 2.32 6.37
C CYS A 214 -22.07 3.37 7.19
N LEU A 215 -21.74 4.50 6.58
CA LEU A 215 -20.88 5.53 7.19
C LEU A 215 -21.65 6.70 7.84
N THR A 216 -22.97 6.77 7.64
CA THR A 216 -23.83 7.83 8.21
C THR A 216 -25.12 7.24 8.76
N ILE A 217 -25.78 7.96 9.67
CA ILE A 217 -27.08 7.56 10.23
C ILE A 217 -28.16 7.53 9.15
N ASP A 218 -28.08 8.38 8.14
CA ASP A 218 -29.07 8.38 7.04
C ASP A 218 -28.91 7.16 6.13
N CYS A 219 -27.67 6.76 5.83
CA CYS A 219 -27.40 5.48 5.17
C CYS A 219 -27.98 4.30 5.98
N LEU A 220 -27.87 4.35 7.31
CA LEU A 220 -28.41 3.31 8.18
C LEU A 220 -29.94 3.23 8.12
N LYS A 221 -30.63 4.38 8.12
CA LYS A 221 -32.10 4.43 7.98
C LYS A 221 -32.54 3.82 6.65
N GLU A 222 -31.89 4.21 5.55
CA GLU A 222 -32.18 3.68 4.23
C GLU A 222 -31.98 2.15 4.17
N MET A 223 -30.87 1.66 4.72
CA MET A 223 -30.60 0.22 4.80
C MET A 223 -31.63 -0.51 5.66
N PHE A 224 -32.02 0.06 6.80
CA PHE A 224 -33.03 -0.51 7.68
C PHE A 224 -34.41 -0.62 7.00
N GLU A 225 -34.80 0.42 6.25
CA GLU A 225 -36.05 0.46 5.49
C GLU A 225 -36.06 -0.53 4.32
N LYS A 226 -34.97 -0.58 3.54
CA LYS A 226 -34.86 -1.45 2.36
C LYS A 226 -34.57 -2.91 2.70
N PHE A 227 -33.79 -3.16 3.76
CA PHE A 227 -33.17 -4.45 4.07
C PHE A 227 -33.24 -4.79 5.57
N ASN A 228 -34.44 -4.87 6.14
CA ASN A 228 -34.63 -5.16 7.56
C ASN A 228 -33.90 -6.44 8.05
N THR A 229 -34.08 -7.60 7.40
CA THR A 229 -33.50 -8.89 7.83
C THR A 229 -32.71 -9.59 6.73
N PHE A 230 -32.61 -8.99 5.54
CA PHE A 230 -32.05 -9.56 4.31
C PHE A 230 -32.64 -10.92 3.85
N THR A 231 -33.63 -11.49 4.56
CA THR A 231 -34.08 -12.89 4.37
C THR A 231 -34.47 -13.22 2.94
N GLN A 232 -35.10 -12.30 2.22
CA GLN A 232 -35.49 -12.49 0.81
C GLN A 232 -34.31 -12.62 -0.16
N TYR A 233 -33.10 -12.26 0.24
CA TYR A 233 -31.90 -12.30 -0.60
C TYR A 233 -31.00 -13.52 -0.33
N LEU A 234 -31.30 -14.29 0.73
CA LEU A 234 -30.47 -15.40 1.20
C LEU A 234 -30.76 -16.74 0.52
N ASP A 235 -31.79 -16.80 -0.33
CA ASP A 235 -32.32 -18.04 -0.90
C ASP A 235 -32.65 -19.07 0.20
N ASP A 236 -32.04 -20.26 0.17
CA ASP A 236 -32.19 -21.33 1.18
C ASP A 236 -31.09 -21.33 2.25
N LYS A 237 -30.22 -20.30 2.25
CA LYS A 237 -29.00 -20.26 3.07
C LYS A 237 -29.23 -19.56 4.40
N ASP A 238 -28.58 -20.07 5.44
CA ASP A 238 -28.58 -19.47 6.76
C ASP A 238 -27.54 -18.34 6.79
N LEU A 239 -27.89 -17.18 7.36
CA LEU A 239 -26.97 -16.05 7.48
C LEU A 239 -25.99 -16.31 8.64
N GLU A 240 -24.70 -16.41 8.30
CA GLU A 240 -23.68 -16.78 9.29
C GLU A 240 -22.87 -15.57 9.77
N LEU A 241 -22.51 -14.65 8.87
CA LEU A 241 -21.67 -13.50 9.19
C LEU A 241 -22.08 -12.26 8.39
N ILE A 242 -22.13 -11.12 9.08
CA ILE A 242 -22.24 -9.79 8.49
C ILE A 242 -20.97 -9.00 8.83
N VAL A 243 -20.29 -8.49 7.81
CA VAL A 243 -19.17 -7.54 7.93
C VAL A 243 -19.72 -6.13 7.78
N HIS A 244 -19.62 -5.35 8.84
CA HIS A 244 -20.06 -3.97 8.95
C HIS A 244 -18.87 -3.03 8.78
N ILE A 245 -18.77 -2.37 7.63
CA ILE A 245 -17.87 -1.23 7.43
C ILE A 245 -18.63 0.04 7.86
N THR A 246 -18.27 0.61 9.00
CA THR A 246 -19.06 1.70 9.62
C THR A 246 -18.17 2.63 10.44
N THR A 247 -18.70 3.81 10.80
CA THR A 247 -18.07 4.63 11.85
C THR A 247 -18.47 4.13 13.23
N GLU A 248 -17.65 4.46 14.22
CA GLU A 248 -17.91 4.19 15.63
C GLU A 248 -19.20 4.88 16.12
N GLU A 249 -19.50 6.06 15.59
CA GLU A 249 -20.74 6.79 15.87
C GLU A 249 -21.98 6.01 15.41
N VAL A 250 -21.98 5.54 14.15
CA VAL A 250 -23.09 4.79 13.59
C VAL A 250 -23.25 3.44 14.28
N LYS A 251 -22.14 2.75 14.60
CA LYS A 251 -22.15 1.50 15.39
C LYS A 251 -22.87 1.66 16.72
N ASN A 252 -22.57 2.73 17.46
CA ASN A 252 -23.10 2.96 18.79
C ASN A 252 -24.49 3.62 18.80
N SER A 253 -25.06 3.90 17.63
CA SER A 253 -26.40 4.46 17.52
C SER A 253 -27.48 3.47 17.97
N SER A 254 -28.54 3.99 18.59
CA SER A 254 -29.67 3.17 19.05
C SER A 254 -30.42 2.48 17.90
N LEU A 255 -30.42 3.09 16.71
CA LEU A 255 -30.99 2.51 15.50
C LEU A 255 -30.22 1.26 15.08
N HIS A 256 -28.88 1.32 15.08
CA HIS A 256 -28.06 0.19 14.66
C HIS A 256 -28.18 -0.98 15.64
N GLN A 257 -28.16 -0.68 16.94
CA GLN A 257 -28.36 -1.71 17.97
C GLN A 257 -29.71 -2.42 17.81
N LYS A 258 -30.79 -1.68 17.51
CA LYS A 258 -32.11 -2.27 17.21
C LYS A 258 -32.10 -3.12 15.94
N TRP A 259 -31.38 -2.70 14.91
CA TRP A 259 -31.28 -3.45 13.67
C TRP A 259 -30.56 -4.78 13.87
N ILE A 260 -29.43 -4.78 14.57
CA ILE A 260 -28.67 -5.99 14.91
C ILE A 260 -29.52 -7.01 15.66
N GLN A 261 -30.40 -6.54 16.57
CA GLN A 261 -31.29 -7.41 17.34
C GLN A 261 -32.35 -8.14 16.50
N GLN A 262 -32.56 -7.78 15.23
CA GLN A 262 -33.50 -8.46 14.33
C GLN A 262 -32.92 -9.74 13.70
N PHE A 263 -31.60 -9.93 13.76
CA PHE A 263 -30.92 -11.09 13.19
C PHE A 263 -30.92 -12.28 14.16
N ASP A 264 -30.71 -13.49 13.63
CA ASP A 264 -30.58 -14.69 14.46
C ASP A 264 -29.44 -14.51 15.47
N PRO A 265 -29.60 -14.88 16.76
CA PRO A 265 -28.56 -14.71 17.78
C PRO A 265 -27.22 -15.39 17.48
N ASN A 266 -27.20 -16.39 16.59
CA ASN A 266 -25.99 -17.08 16.15
C ASN A 266 -25.26 -16.35 15.02
N THR A 267 -25.91 -15.39 14.36
CA THR A 267 -25.29 -14.55 13.33
C THR A 267 -24.12 -13.79 13.95
N LYS A 268 -22.96 -13.88 13.31
CA LYS A 268 -21.79 -13.11 13.71
C LYS A 268 -21.82 -11.74 13.05
N HIS A 269 -21.46 -10.72 13.82
CA HIS A 269 -21.35 -9.34 13.33
C HIS A 269 -19.90 -8.89 13.52
N LEU A 270 -19.17 -8.74 12.41
CA LEU A 270 -17.79 -8.26 12.41
C LEU A 270 -17.78 -6.76 12.08
N PHE A 271 -17.30 -5.92 13.00
CA PHE A 271 -17.21 -4.48 12.82
C PHE A 271 -15.80 -4.03 12.43
N LEU A 272 -15.71 -3.29 11.33
CA LEU A 272 -14.53 -2.54 10.90
C LEU A 272 -14.84 -1.05 11.06
N THR A 273 -14.21 -0.40 12.04
CA THR A 273 -14.49 1.01 12.40
C THR A 273 -13.23 1.86 12.44
N ASP A 274 -13.45 3.18 12.45
CA ASP A 274 -12.43 4.24 12.55
C ASP A 274 -11.74 4.33 13.92
N LYS A 275 -12.15 3.52 14.91
CA LYS A 275 -11.58 3.51 16.27
C LYS A 275 -10.94 2.18 16.68
N ASN A 276 -10.21 1.57 15.75
CA ASN A 276 -9.49 0.33 16.03
C ASN A 276 -8.13 0.61 16.71
N HIS A 277 -7.67 -0.33 17.55
CA HIS A 277 -6.47 -0.26 18.38
C HIS A 277 -5.24 -0.93 17.77
N TYR A 278 -5.37 -1.56 16.60
CA TYR A 278 -4.29 -2.27 15.93
C TYR A 278 -3.91 -1.56 14.63
N ASP A 279 -2.75 -0.90 14.62
CA ASP A 279 -2.23 -0.21 13.44
C ASP A 279 -1.18 -1.04 12.69
N LEU A 280 -0.79 -2.20 13.25
CA LEU A 280 0.18 -3.09 12.63
C LEU A 280 -0.42 -3.85 11.44
N GLY A 281 0.26 -3.74 10.31
CA GLY A 281 -0.07 -4.45 9.07
C GLY A 281 1.16 -4.65 8.18
N LEU A 282 2.07 -3.68 8.18
CA LEU A 282 3.34 -3.70 7.44
C LEU A 282 4.51 -4.18 8.33
N ILE A 283 4.42 -5.41 8.82
CA ILE A 283 5.32 -5.95 9.85
C ILE A 283 6.80 -5.89 9.44
N SER A 284 7.14 -6.12 8.17
CA SER A 284 8.52 -6.04 7.67
C SER A 284 9.11 -4.63 7.79
N SER A 285 8.31 -3.59 7.53
CA SER A 285 8.73 -2.19 7.65
C SER A 285 8.90 -1.81 9.13
N SER A 286 7.95 -2.19 9.99
CA SER A 286 8.04 -1.91 11.44
C SER A 286 9.22 -2.63 12.09
N LYS A 287 9.47 -3.92 11.76
CA LYS A 287 10.65 -4.66 12.23
C LYS A 287 11.95 -3.99 11.79
N LEU A 288 12.03 -3.57 10.52
CA LEU A 288 13.20 -2.84 10.02
C LEU A 288 13.41 -1.54 10.80
N GLN A 289 12.35 -0.79 11.10
CA GLN A 289 12.47 0.45 11.87
C GLN A 289 12.96 0.21 13.30
N ILE A 290 12.51 -0.86 13.97
CA ILE A 290 13.01 -1.24 15.30
C ILE A 290 14.52 -1.53 15.26
N ILE A 291 14.99 -2.23 14.21
CA ILE A 291 16.41 -2.50 13.99
C ILE A 291 17.17 -1.19 13.76
N LEU A 292 16.70 -0.32 12.86
CA LEU A 292 17.35 0.95 12.57
C LEU A 292 17.41 1.86 13.81
N ASN A 293 16.34 1.91 14.60
CA ASN A 293 16.30 2.62 15.88
C ASN A 293 17.32 2.08 16.88
N SER A 294 17.58 0.77 16.89
CA SER A 294 18.60 0.16 17.76
C SER A 294 20.02 0.52 17.35
N ILE A 295 20.25 0.85 16.08
CA ILE A 295 21.54 1.31 15.57
C ILE A 295 21.75 2.78 15.95
N ASP A 296 20.78 3.65 15.66
CA ASP A 296 20.81 5.04 16.13
C ASP A 296 19.39 5.65 16.19
N GLY A 297 18.89 5.83 17.42
CA GLY A 297 17.54 6.35 17.66
C GLY A 297 17.35 7.83 17.30
N ARG A 298 18.43 8.59 17.07
CA ARG A 298 18.37 10.02 16.73
C ARG A 298 17.90 10.21 15.29
N PHE A 299 18.39 9.36 14.38
CA PHE A 299 18.04 9.40 12.96
C PHE A 299 16.85 8.49 12.62
N PHE A 300 16.63 7.44 13.43
CA PHE A 300 15.56 6.47 13.23
C PHE A 300 14.65 6.40 14.46
N LYS A 301 13.58 7.19 14.46
CA LYS A 301 12.58 7.20 15.54
C LYS A 301 11.78 5.90 15.55
N ASN A 302 11.37 5.42 16.73
CA ASN A 302 10.30 4.41 16.82
C ASN A 302 8.97 4.95 16.26
N LEU A 303 8.19 4.07 15.63
CA LEU A 303 6.90 4.41 15.05
C LEU A 303 5.81 4.45 16.13
N GLU A 304 4.82 5.31 15.94
CA GLU A 304 3.66 5.53 16.81
C GLU A 304 2.50 4.56 16.46
N GLU A 305 2.83 3.31 16.20
CA GLU A 305 1.86 2.28 15.82
C GLU A 305 1.18 1.71 17.06
N LYS A 306 -0.16 1.71 17.10
CA LYS A 306 -0.90 1.09 18.21
C LYS A 306 -0.80 -0.44 18.12
N GLN A 307 -0.41 -1.04 19.24
CA GLN A 307 -0.22 -2.49 19.38
C GLN A 307 -0.87 -2.98 20.68
N ARG A 308 -1.38 -4.20 20.69
CA ARG A 308 -1.95 -4.83 21.88
C ARG A 308 -1.82 -6.35 21.78
N ASN A 309 -1.77 -7.04 22.91
CA ASN A 309 -1.98 -8.49 22.90
C ASN A 309 -3.40 -8.81 22.47
N PHE A 310 -3.55 -9.74 21.54
CA PHE A 310 -4.83 -10.19 21.04
C PHE A 310 -5.20 -11.52 21.71
N PHE A 311 -6.42 -11.64 22.22
CA PHE A 311 -6.85 -12.81 22.99
C PHE A 311 -7.97 -13.56 22.26
N ALA A 312 -7.87 -14.90 22.23
CA ALA A 312 -8.84 -15.74 21.52
C ALA A 312 -10.27 -15.64 22.07
N ASP A 313 -10.44 -15.21 23.33
CA ASP A 313 -11.76 -14.99 23.94
C ASP A 313 -12.56 -13.87 23.26
N ASP A 314 -11.89 -12.95 22.55
CA ASP A 314 -12.53 -11.87 21.79
C ASP A 314 -13.41 -12.42 20.64
N PHE A 315 -13.14 -13.64 20.17
CA PHE A 315 -13.91 -14.29 19.09
C PHE A 315 -15.16 -15.06 19.56
N LYS A 316 -15.36 -15.23 20.88
CA LYS A 316 -16.49 -16.02 21.42
C LYS A 316 -17.83 -15.28 21.35
N ARG A 317 -17.81 -13.96 21.17
CA ARG A 317 -19.00 -13.10 21.14
C ARG A 317 -19.72 -13.20 19.78
N SER A 318 -21.00 -12.80 19.73
CA SER A 318 -21.73 -12.61 18.46
C SER A 318 -21.22 -11.37 17.73
N ILE A 319 -20.91 -10.31 18.49
CA ILE A 319 -20.26 -9.09 18.01
C ILE A 319 -18.75 -9.25 18.14
N VAL A 320 -18.05 -9.19 17.02
CA VAL A 320 -16.59 -9.22 16.89
C VAL A 320 -16.15 -7.86 16.37
N GLU A 321 -15.21 -7.22 17.06
CA GLU A 321 -14.75 -5.88 16.72
C GLU A 321 -13.28 -5.70 17.10
N ASN A 322 -12.70 -4.56 16.73
CA ASN A 322 -11.33 -4.21 17.10
C ASN A 322 -10.33 -5.33 16.75
N CYS A 323 -10.47 -5.92 15.56
CA CYS A 323 -9.62 -7.00 15.11
C CYS A 323 -8.35 -6.44 14.42
N PRO A 324 -7.19 -7.07 14.64
CA PRO A 324 -5.99 -6.83 13.86
C PRO A 324 -6.21 -7.15 12.38
N ASN A 325 -5.40 -6.53 11.51
CA ASN A 325 -5.27 -6.99 10.12
C ASN A 325 -4.86 -8.48 10.11
N MET A 326 -5.20 -9.20 9.04
CA MET A 326 -5.00 -10.65 8.90
C MET A 326 -5.85 -11.54 9.83
N THR A 327 -6.74 -10.96 10.63
CA THR A 327 -7.81 -11.72 11.30
C THR A 327 -8.73 -12.33 10.24
N THR A 328 -9.00 -13.62 10.38
CA THR A 328 -9.59 -14.45 9.34
C THR A 328 -10.73 -15.30 9.87
N TYR A 329 -11.88 -15.24 9.19
CA TYR A 329 -13.02 -16.13 9.39
C TYR A 329 -12.94 -17.33 8.44
N ASN A 330 -12.97 -18.54 9.01
CA ASN A 330 -12.93 -19.79 8.26
C ASN A 330 -14.33 -20.23 7.84
N ILE A 331 -14.76 -19.79 6.66
CA ILE A 331 -16.02 -20.26 6.03
C ILE A 331 -15.94 -21.77 5.80
N ARG A 332 -14.81 -22.27 5.29
CA ARG A 332 -14.50 -23.70 5.19
C ARG A 332 -13.02 -23.97 5.50
N PRO A 333 -12.69 -25.04 6.25
CA PRO A 333 -13.63 -25.95 6.92
C PRO A 333 -14.30 -25.27 8.12
N VAL A 334 -15.56 -25.64 8.38
CA VAL A 334 -16.29 -25.20 9.57
C VAL A 334 -15.60 -25.81 10.81
N ARG A 335 -15.09 -24.95 11.69
CA ARG A 335 -14.40 -25.38 12.92
C ARG A 335 -15.35 -25.37 14.11
N LYS A 336 -15.24 -26.39 14.96
CA LYS A 336 -16.09 -26.53 16.16
C LYS A 336 -15.70 -25.57 17.30
N ASP A 337 -14.41 -25.26 17.43
CA ASP A 337 -13.89 -24.52 18.60
C ASP A 337 -13.87 -22.99 18.38
N SER A 338 -13.46 -22.54 17.19
CA SER A 338 -13.55 -21.15 16.75
C SER A 338 -13.41 -21.07 15.23
N GLN A 339 -14.31 -20.33 14.57
CA GLN A 339 -14.18 -20.04 13.14
C GLN A 339 -13.21 -18.90 12.86
N PHE A 340 -12.94 -18.01 13.82
CA PHE A 340 -11.94 -16.97 13.69
C PHE A 340 -10.55 -17.46 14.08
N GLU A 341 -9.54 -17.02 13.33
CA GLU A 341 -8.12 -17.16 13.64
C GLU A 341 -7.34 -15.93 13.19
N LEU A 342 -6.15 -15.71 13.76
CA LEU A 342 -5.21 -14.70 13.28
C LEU A 342 -4.10 -15.39 12.48
N LEU A 343 -4.02 -15.11 11.18
CA LEU A 343 -3.03 -15.76 10.30
C LEU A 343 -1.60 -15.22 10.47
N GLU A 344 -1.47 -14.03 11.05
CA GLU A 344 -0.20 -13.37 11.32
C GLU A 344 -0.21 -12.72 12.72
N PRO A 345 0.31 -13.41 13.75
CA PRO A 345 0.39 -12.90 15.12
C PRO A 345 1.11 -11.54 15.23
N ASP A 346 2.11 -11.31 14.39
CA ASP A 346 2.89 -10.08 14.37
C ASP A 346 2.07 -8.84 13.94
N CYS A 347 0.86 -9.04 13.39
CA CYS A 347 -0.08 -7.93 13.12
C CYS A 347 -0.73 -7.37 14.41
N CYS A 348 -0.51 -8.00 15.56
CA CYS A 348 -1.00 -7.50 16.85
C CYS A 348 0.05 -6.73 17.62
N ARG A 349 1.26 -7.31 17.66
CA ARG A 349 2.38 -6.87 18.47
C ARG A 349 3.67 -7.43 17.90
N LEU A 350 4.72 -6.61 17.95
CA LEU A 350 6.10 -7.04 17.72
C LEU A 350 6.86 -7.08 19.04
N GLU A 351 7.57 -8.18 19.29
CA GLU A 351 8.47 -8.32 20.44
C GLU A 351 9.74 -7.49 20.22
N SER A 352 9.62 -6.19 20.49
CA SER A 352 10.63 -5.19 20.14
C SER A 352 11.97 -5.44 20.81
N ASP A 353 11.98 -5.90 22.07
CA ASP A 353 13.22 -6.18 22.80
C ASP A 353 13.98 -7.37 22.19
N GLU A 354 13.26 -8.42 21.77
CA GLU A 354 13.87 -9.56 21.08
C GLU A 354 14.50 -9.16 19.75
N ILE A 355 13.79 -8.33 18.97
CA ILE A 355 14.30 -7.82 17.68
C ILE A 355 15.56 -6.96 17.90
N LYS A 356 15.57 -6.09 18.90
CA LYS A 356 16.72 -5.25 19.24
C LYS A 356 17.92 -6.07 19.69
N ASN A 357 17.71 -7.07 20.54
CA ASN A 357 18.78 -7.96 21.00
C ASN A 357 19.41 -8.72 19.83
N GLN A 358 18.60 -9.25 18.90
CA GLN A 358 19.11 -9.90 17.69
C GLN A 358 19.94 -8.95 16.81
N ALA A 359 19.52 -7.69 16.69
CA ALA A 359 20.28 -6.68 15.96
C ALA A 359 21.62 -6.34 16.62
N PHE A 360 21.62 -6.17 17.93
CA PHE A 360 22.81 -5.92 18.73
C PHE A 360 23.82 -7.06 18.62
N ASP A 361 23.37 -8.30 18.78
CA ASP A 361 24.20 -9.49 18.66
C ASP A 361 24.85 -9.57 17.27
N ALA A 362 24.08 -9.32 16.20
CA ALA A 362 24.58 -9.37 14.83
C ALA A 362 25.69 -8.33 14.56
N ILE A 363 25.62 -7.14 15.18
CA ILE A 363 26.61 -6.08 14.98
C ILE A 363 27.85 -6.30 15.86
N ASN A 364 27.68 -6.71 17.12
CA ASN A 364 28.80 -6.90 18.06
C ASN A 364 29.71 -8.08 17.71
N HIS A 365 29.20 -9.11 17.02
CA HIS A 365 30.02 -10.19 16.48
C HIS A 365 31.16 -9.68 15.55
N TYR A 366 31.14 -8.41 15.13
CA TYR A 366 32.13 -7.79 14.26
C TYR A 366 33.01 -6.72 14.94
N GLU A 367 33.13 -6.74 16.27
CA GLU A 367 34.01 -5.84 17.06
C GLU A 367 33.78 -4.33 16.79
N PHE A 368 32.55 -3.93 16.50
CA PHE A 368 32.19 -2.52 16.46
C PHE A 368 31.79 -2.06 17.87
N PRO A 369 32.42 -1.03 18.46
CA PRO A 369 31.94 -0.47 19.71
C PRO A 369 30.60 0.21 19.44
N ILE A 370 29.50 -0.50 19.65
CA ILE A 370 28.22 0.14 19.88
C ILE A 370 28.40 0.93 21.17
N ASN A 371 28.22 2.23 21.09
CA ASN A 371 28.45 3.10 22.23
C ASN A 371 27.36 2.80 23.27
N ASP A 372 27.67 1.93 24.25
CA ASP A 372 26.78 1.53 25.36
C ASP A 372 26.21 2.75 26.13
N GLN A 373 26.79 3.95 25.93
CA GLN A 373 26.45 5.19 26.61
C GLN A 373 25.69 6.23 25.77
N LYS A 374 25.13 5.89 24.60
CA LYS A 374 24.17 6.76 23.87
C LYS A 374 22.76 6.15 23.74
N LEU A 375 22.38 5.28 24.66
CA LEU A 375 20.97 4.97 24.97
C LEU A 375 20.30 6.11 25.78
N ASP A 376 20.76 7.35 25.60
CA ASP A 376 19.95 8.47 26.04
C ASP A 376 18.80 8.60 25.05
N ASN A 377 17.59 8.83 25.56
CA ASN A 377 16.39 9.17 24.78
C ASN A 377 16.54 10.58 24.17
N GLY A 378 17.73 10.90 23.66
CA GLY A 378 18.03 12.10 22.93
C GLY A 378 17.29 12.06 21.61
N THR A 379 15.98 12.31 21.63
CA THR A 379 15.34 13.04 20.55
C THR A 379 16.31 14.12 20.12
N ILE A 380 16.68 14.18 18.84
CA ILE A 380 17.19 15.43 18.26
C ILE A 380 16.15 16.46 18.67
N HIS A 381 16.44 17.28 19.68
CA HIS A 381 15.42 18.13 20.29
C HIS A 381 14.81 18.97 19.18
N ASP A 382 13.48 19.00 19.06
CA ASP A 382 12.73 19.83 18.10
C ASP A 382 13.07 21.34 18.14
N ARG A 383 14.02 21.72 18.99
CA ARG A 383 14.57 23.06 19.19
C ARG A 383 15.84 23.34 18.37
N ASP A 384 16.30 22.40 17.54
CA ASP A 384 17.40 22.64 16.60
C ASP A 384 16.91 23.62 15.51
N GLU A 385 17.60 24.76 15.35
CA GLU A 385 17.24 25.81 14.37
C GLU A 385 17.43 25.36 12.92
N SER A 386 18.20 24.30 12.66
CA SER A 386 18.44 23.78 11.31
C SER A 386 17.22 23.03 10.73
N PRO A 387 17.00 23.08 9.40
CA PRO A 387 15.97 22.27 8.76
C PRO A 387 16.27 20.78 8.94
N ARG A 388 15.23 19.96 8.78
CA ARG A 388 15.30 18.51 8.84
C ARG A 388 14.67 17.91 7.60
N VAL A 389 15.19 16.76 7.17
CA VAL A 389 14.65 16.00 6.03
C VAL A 389 14.17 14.64 6.51
N LEU A 390 12.90 14.35 6.36
CA LEU A 390 12.27 13.09 6.70
C LEU A 390 11.89 12.33 5.42
N PHE A 391 12.44 11.14 5.25
CA PHE A 391 12.11 10.26 4.13
C PHE A 391 10.90 9.40 4.50
N LEU A 392 9.71 9.73 4.03
CA LEU A 392 8.50 8.94 4.28
C LEU A 392 8.41 7.71 3.37
N GLY A 393 9.06 7.74 2.21
CA GLY A 393 9.20 6.61 1.31
C GLY A 393 10.41 6.73 0.40
N THR A 394 11.02 5.59 0.09
CA THR A 394 12.36 5.52 -0.53
C THR A 394 12.49 4.49 -1.66
N GLY A 395 11.37 3.91 -2.10
CA GLY A 395 11.31 2.86 -3.09
C GLY A 395 10.75 3.34 -4.42
N SER A 396 11.17 2.69 -5.50
CA SER A 396 10.77 3.01 -6.88
C SER A 396 9.64 2.14 -7.41
N SER A 397 8.81 2.74 -8.26
CA SER A 397 7.74 2.19 -9.11
C SER A 397 6.55 1.57 -8.40
N CYS A 398 6.77 0.70 -7.42
CA CYS A 398 5.72 0.05 -6.64
C CYS A 398 6.13 -0.06 -5.18
N PRO A 399 5.19 -0.02 -4.22
CA PRO A 399 5.54 -0.18 -2.81
C PRO A 399 6.00 -1.61 -2.53
N GLY A 400 7.11 -1.74 -1.79
CA GLY A 400 7.61 -3.02 -1.29
C GLY A 400 7.29 -3.25 0.18
N LYS A 401 7.73 -4.40 0.70
CA LYS A 401 7.56 -4.76 2.12
C LYS A 401 8.22 -3.73 3.05
N GLN A 402 9.47 -3.36 2.76
CA GLN A 402 10.25 -2.43 3.58
C GLN A 402 10.17 -0.98 3.12
N ARG A 403 10.08 -0.71 1.81
CA ARG A 403 10.16 0.63 1.23
C ARG A 403 8.86 1.05 0.55
N ASN A 404 8.29 2.17 0.97
CA ASN A 404 7.16 2.81 0.31
C ASN A 404 7.61 3.58 -0.94
N THR A 405 6.67 4.00 -1.76
CA THR A 405 6.91 4.93 -2.89
C THR A 405 7.36 6.31 -2.41
N SER A 406 8.01 7.09 -3.28
CA SER A 406 8.67 8.36 -2.97
C SER A 406 7.78 9.37 -2.23
N ALA A 407 8.29 9.86 -1.10
CA ALA A 407 7.77 11.03 -0.39
C ALA A 407 8.84 11.52 0.60
N ILE A 408 9.21 12.79 0.51
CA ILE A 408 10.30 13.38 1.31
C ILE A 408 9.83 14.71 1.87
N MET A 409 9.83 14.84 3.19
CA MET A 409 9.37 16.04 3.88
C MET A 409 10.56 16.85 4.40
N ILE A 410 10.61 18.14 4.07
CA ILE A 410 11.57 19.09 4.66
C ILE A 410 10.83 19.95 5.66
N ARG A 411 11.37 20.13 6.88
CA ARG A 411 10.71 20.82 7.99
C ARG A 411 11.69 21.65 8.82
N ASN A 412 11.26 22.80 9.36
CA ASN A 412 12.01 23.54 10.38
C ASN A 412 11.54 23.25 11.83
N ALA A 413 12.21 23.86 12.81
CA ALA A 413 11.87 23.78 14.23
C ALA A 413 10.43 24.21 14.59
N SER A 414 9.82 25.05 13.74
CA SER A 414 8.44 25.56 13.94
C SER A 414 7.37 24.66 13.31
N ASN A 415 7.70 23.42 12.92
CA ASN A 415 6.84 22.47 12.23
C ASN A 415 6.32 22.89 10.84
N ARG A 416 6.75 24.04 10.31
CA ARG A 416 6.49 24.40 8.92
C ARG A 416 7.22 23.41 8.03
N SER A 417 6.51 22.92 7.00
CA SER A 417 7.04 21.86 6.16
C SER A 417 6.69 22.04 4.69
N ILE A 418 7.52 21.43 3.84
CA ILE A 418 7.26 21.20 2.42
C ILE A 418 7.41 19.71 2.12
N MET A 419 6.72 19.22 1.10
CA MET A 419 6.78 17.84 0.63
C MET A 419 7.35 17.80 -0.78
N LEU A 420 8.35 16.94 -1.00
CA LEU A 420 8.87 16.58 -2.31
C LEU A 420 8.33 15.19 -2.66
N ASP A 421 7.49 15.16 -3.68
CA ASP A 421 6.66 14.04 -4.12
C ASP A 421 5.71 13.49 -3.04
N CYS A 422 4.63 12.88 -3.49
CA CYS A 422 3.56 12.34 -2.65
C CYS A 422 3.04 11.02 -3.23
N GLY A 423 3.89 10.00 -3.25
CA GLY A 423 3.52 8.65 -3.63
C GLY A 423 2.39 8.07 -2.77
N GLU A 424 1.83 6.94 -3.21
CA GLU A 424 0.75 6.25 -2.50
C GLU A 424 1.09 5.96 -1.03
N SER A 425 0.12 6.04 -0.12
CA SER A 425 0.30 5.75 1.31
C SER A 425 1.19 6.75 2.07
N THR A 426 1.50 7.92 1.51
CA THR A 426 2.24 8.98 2.23
C THR A 426 1.56 9.37 3.56
N ILE A 427 0.24 9.53 3.58
CA ILE A 427 -0.53 9.81 4.81
C ILE A 427 -0.43 8.65 5.82
N ILE A 428 -0.41 7.41 5.35
CA ILE A 428 -0.22 6.22 6.21
C ILE A 428 1.17 6.28 6.86
N GLN A 429 2.22 6.57 6.08
CA GLN A 429 3.58 6.71 6.59
C GLN A 429 3.68 7.89 7.59
N MET A 430 3.03 9.03 7.32
CA MET A 430 2.98 10.15 8.25
C MET A 430 2.30 9.78 9.58
N ASN A 431 1.18 9.05 9.53
CA ASN A 431 0.51 8.54 10.74
C ASN A 431 1.40 7.59 11.53
N ARG A 432 2.13 6.69 10.86
CA ARG A 432 3.08 5.77 11.51
C ARG A 432 4.23 6.52 12.19
N TYR A 433 4.72 7.62 11.61
CA TYR A 433 5.85 8.36 12.15
C TYR A 433 5.47 9.36 13.26
N PHE A 434 4.44 10.19 13.01
CA PHE A 434 4.00 11.25 13.91
C PHE A 434 2.96 10.81 14.94
N GLY A 435 2.21 9.75 14.63
CA GLY A 435 1.02 9.36 15.36
C GLY A 435 -0.19 10.20 14.96
N SER A 436 -1.37 9.60 15.08
CA SER A 436 -2.67 10.21 14.72
C SER A 436 -2.97 11.57 15.36
N LYS A 437 -2.37 11.88 16.52
CA LYS A 437 -2.58 13.16 17.20
C LYS A 437 -1.70 14.29 16.64
N ASN A 438 -0.43 14.00 16.33
CA ASN A 438 0.51 15.03 15.89
C ASN A 438 0.52 15.22 14.38
N VAL A 439 0.09 14.21 13.61
CA VAL A 439 0.00 14.32 12.14
C VAL A 439 -0.89 15.48 11.72
N ALA A 440 -1.92 15.81 12.50
CA ALA A 440 -2.83 16.90 12.21
C ALA A 440 -2.12 18.26 12.24
N ASP A 441 -1.24 18.48 13.21
CA ASP A 441 -0.41 19.69 13.29
C ASP A 441 0.58 19.77 12.12
N VAL A 442 1.21 18.65 11.76
CA VAL A 442 2.12 18.59 10.60
C VAL A 442 1.37 18.92 9.30
N LEU A 443 0.17 18.38 9.10
CA LEU A 443 -0.65 18.68 7.92
C LEU A 443 -1.11 20.14 7.88
N ALA A 444 -1.48 20.71 9.04
CA ALA A 444 -1.87 22.11 9.13
C ALA A 444 -0.74 23.07 8.73
N ASN A 445 0.51 22.72 9.07
CA ASN A 445 1.72 23.50 8.80
C ASN A 445 2.45 23.09 7.51
N LEU A 446 1.85 22.23 6.68
CA LEU A 446 2.37 21.92 5.35
C LEU A 446 2.02 23.05 4.37
N GLU A 447 3.05 23.69 3.81
CA GLU A 447 2.94 24.91 3.00
C GLU A 447 2.96 24.64 1.50
N LEU A 448 3.81 23.69 1.08
CA LEU A 448 4.10 23.36 -0.31
C LEU A 448 4.17 21.85 -0.52
N ILE A 449 3.62 21.39 -1.65
CA ILE A 449 3.92 20.09 -2.24
C ILE A 449 4.51 20.34 -3.62
N PHE A 450 5.72 19.86 -3.84
CA PHE A 450 6.34 19.76 -5.15
C PHE A 450 6.12 18.35 -5.70
N ILE A 451 5.64 18.24 -6.94
CA ILE A 451 5.57 16.98 -7.67
C ILE A 451 6.57 17.04 -8.83
N SER A 452 7.51 16.11 -8.86
CA SER A 452 8.61 16.08 -9.84
C SER A 452 8.12 15.77 -11.25
N HIS A 453 7.21 14.81 -11.39
CA HIS A 453 6.66 14.37 -12.68
C HIS A 453 5.39 13.52 -12.49
N PHE A 454 4.83 12.99 -13.57
CA PHE A 454 3.52 12.34 -13.57
C PHE A 454 3.49 10.84 -13.25
N HIS A 455 4.61 10.17 -12.98
CA HIS A 455 4.53 8.74 -12.66
C HIS A 455 3.84 8.51 -11.31
N ALA A 456 3.05 7.44 -11.27
CA ALA A 456 2.13 7.12 -10.18
C ALA A 456 2.77 7.10 -8.78
N ASP A 457 3.99 6.58 -8.69
CA ASP A 457 4.77 6.44 -7.47
C ASP A 457 5.24 7.77 -6.86
N HIS A 458 5.00 8.90 -7.55
CA HIS A 458 5.34 10.24 -7.08
C HIS A 458 4.12 11.09 -6.72
N HIS A 459 2.89 10.68 -7.03
CA HIS A 459 1.71 11.53 -6.79
C HIS A 459 0.41 10.82 -6.39
N PHE A 460 0.34 9.48 -6.37
CA PHE A 460 -0.92 8.79 -6.05
C PHE A 460 -1.42 9.01 -4.61
N GLY A 461 -0.58 9.49 -3.69
CA GLY A 461 -1.01 9.91 -2.35
C GLY A 461 -1.50 11.37 -2.26
N LEU A 462 -1.37 12.16 -3.33
CA LEU A 462 -1.64 13.61 -3.33
C LEU A 462 -3.10 13.92 -2.98
N ILE A 463 -4.05 13.23 -3.62
CA ILE A 463 -5.48 13.44 -3.37
C ILE A 463 -5.83 13.16 -1.91
N LYS A 464 -5.30 12.06 -1.35
CA LYS A 464 -5.53 11.71 0.06
C LYS A 464 -4.95 12.75 1.00
N LEU A 465 -3.77 13.26 0.70
CA LEU A 465 -3.13 14.30 1.49
C LEU A 465 -3.98 15.58 1.50
N ILE A 466 -4.43 16.05 0.33
CA ILE A 466 -5.31 17.23 0.22
C ILE A 466 -6.60 17.00 1.04
N LYS A 467 -7.22 15.82 0.89
CA LYS A 467 -8.44 15.46 1.63
C LYS A 467 -8.23 15.42 3.14
N GLU A 468 -7.18 14.78 3.65
CA GLU A 468 -6.93 14.77 5.09
C GLU A 468 -6.59 16.16 5.64
N ARG A 469 -5.83 16.96 4.89
CA ARG A 469 -5.53 18.34 5.27
C ARG A 469 -6.79 19.23 5.28
N SER A 470 -7.71 19.03 4.34
CA SER A 470 -8.97 19.80 4.26
C SER A 470 -9.87 19.66 5.50
N LYS A 471 -9.74 18.54 6.24
CA LYS A 471 -10.45 18.31 7.50
C LYS A 471 -9.90 19.16 8.66
N ILE A 472 -8.71 19.72 8.50
CA ILE A 472 -7.94 20.38 9.57
C ILE A 472 -7.74 21.86 9.26
N SER A 473 -7.50 22.21 7.99
CA SER A 473 -7.19 23.56 7.54
C SER A 473 -7.99 23.94 6.31
N THR A 474 -8.56 25.14 6.32
CA THR A 474 -9.23 25.76 5.18
C THR A 474 -8.28 26.59 4.31
N ASN A 475 -7.06 26.86 4.79
CA ASN A 475 -6.05 27.59 4.02
C ASN A 475 -5.59 26.72 2.85
N PRO A 476 -5.63 27.17 1.60
CA PRO A 476 -5.22 26.34 0.48
C PRO A 476 -3.73 26.02 0.53
N ILE A 477 -3.36 24.76 0.28
CA ILE A 477 -1.95 24.34 0.15
C ILE A 477 -1.39 24.75 -1.21
N THR A 478 -0.13 25.16 -1.26
CA THR A 478 0.56 25.43 -2.53
C THR A 478 1.00 24.11 -3.15
N ILE A 479 0.74 23.91 -4.44
CA ILE A 479 1.21 22.75 -5.21
C ILE A 479 2.01 23.27 -6.41
N ILE A 480 3.28 22.92 -6.49
CA ILE A 480 4.12 23.14 -7.69
C ILE A 480 4.22 21.80 -8.41
N ALA A 481 3.72 21.72 -9.64
CA ALA A 481 3.62 20.45 -10.36
C ALA A 481 3.59 20.63 -11.89
N PRO A 482 3.90 19.58 -12.67
CA PRO A 482 3.67 19.53 -14.11
C PRO A 482 2.25 19.93 -14.53
N TYR A 483 2.05 20.48 -15.73
CA TYR A 483 0.73 20.81 -16.24
C TYR A 483 -0.19 19.59 -16.29
N LEU A 484 0.35 18.39 -16.57
CA LEU A 484 -0.43 17.16 -16.55
C LEU A 484 -1.04 16.84 -15.17
N ILE A 485 -0.30 17.07 -14.08
CA ILE A 485 -0.80 16.88 -12.71
C ILE A 485 -1.87 17.92 -12.36
N ILE A 486 -1.63 19.20 -12.74
CA ILE A 486 -2.61 20.28 -12.51
C ILE A 486 -3.91 20.00 -13.27
N SER A 487 -3.81 19.54 -14.52
CA SER A 487 -4.96 19.16 -15.34
C SER A 487 -5.73 17.99 -14.71
N PHE A 488 -5.02 16.99 -14.20
CA PHE A 488 -5.62 15.88 -13.46
C PHE A 488 -6.37 16.35 -12.22
N LEU A 489 -5.79 17.21 -11.39
CA LEU A 489 -6.46 17.75 -10.19
C LEU A 489 -7.74 18.51 -10.57
N ASN A 490 -7.72 19.30 -11.64
CA ASN A 490 -8.91 20.02 -12.13
C ASN A 490 -10.00 19.06 -12.63
N LEU A 491 -9.65 18.01 -13.37
CA LEU A 491 -10.61 17.00 -13.82
C LEU A 491 -11.18 16.21 -12.64
N PHE A 492 -10.35 15.86 -11.66
CA PHE A 492 -10.76 15.19 -10.44
C PHE A 492 -11.75 16.05 -9.64
N ASP A 493 -11.44 17.33 -9.44
CA ASP A 493 -12.30 18.30 -8.75
C ASP A 493 -13.69 18.40 -9.38
N GLN A 494 -13.74 18.46 -10.72
CA GLN A 494 -14.98 18.65 -11.47
C GLN A 494 -15.84 17.39 -11.57
N GLN A 495 -15.22 16.21 -11.64
CA GLN A 495 -15.92 14.97 -12.03
C GLN A 495 -15.99 13.92 -10.92
N VAL A 496 -15.18 14.03 -9.87
CA VAL A 496 -15.10 13.03 -8.79
C VAL A 496 -15.51 13.63 -7.45
N GLU A 497 -14.77 14.63 -6.96
CA GLU A 497 -15.00 15.25 -5.65
C GLU A 497 -14.37 16.64 -5.60
N ASN A 498 -15.14 17.65 -5.16
CA ASN A 498 -14.68 19.04 -5.13
C ASN A 498 -13.63 19.28 -4.03
N LEU A 499 -12.42 19.68 -4.44
CA LEU A 499 -11.26 19.94 -3.58
C LEU A 499 -10.60 21.31 -3.87
N SER A 500 -11.05 22.05 -4.88
CA SER A 500 -10.45 23.29 -5.40
C SER A 500 -10.30 24.41 -4.37
N ASN A 501 -11.11 24.43 -3.32
CA ASN A 501 -10.96 25.40 -2.23
C ASN A 501 -9.72 25.14 -1.34
N TYR A 502 -9.12 23.95 -1.43
CA TYR A 502 -8.08 23.50 -0.51
C TYR A 502 -6.67 23.49 -1.10
N TYR A 503 -6.50 23.86 -2.37
CA TYR A 503 -5.18 23.93 -2.99
C TYR A 503 -5.07 25.07 -4.00
N ARG A 504 -3.84 25.51 -4.28
CA ARG A 504 -3.48 26.42 -5.38
C ARG A 504 -2.31 25.81 -6.14
N CYS A 505 -2.50 25.59 -7.44
CA CYS A 505 -1.48 25.01 -8.28
C CYS A 505 -0.68 26.10 -9.02
N TYR A 506 0.61 25.87 -9.15
CA TYR A 506 1.52 26.61 -10.01
C TYR A 506 2.30 25.61 -10.88
N PRO A 507 2.41 25.83 -12.19
CA PRO A 507 3.21 24.98 -13.06
C PRO A 507 4.70 25.04 -12.66
N CYS A 508 5.43 23.95 -12.84
CA CYS A 508 6.88 23.92 -12.58
C CYS A 508 7.62 24.98 -13.41
N GLU A 509 7.14 25.28 -14.61
CA GLU A 509 7.68 26.24 -15.56
C GLU A 509 7.76 27.67 -15.01
N ASP A 510 6.87 28.05 -14.10
CA ASP A 510 6.87 29.39 -13.49
C ASP A 510 8.14 29.62 -12.64
N PHE A 511 8.84 28.55 -12.27
CA PHE A 511 10.04 28.56 -11.43
C PHE A 511 11.28 28.00 -12.15
N LEU A 512 11.23 27.84 -13.47
CA LEU A 512 12.27 27.14 -14.21
C LEU A 512 13.61 27.89 -14.16
N TYR A 513 14.68 27.17 -13.85
CA TYR A 513 16.04 27.67 -13.94
C TYR A 513 16.43 27.89 -15.41
N GLU A 514 16.56 29.16 -15.80
CA GLU A 514 17.10 29.55 -17.11
C GLU A 514 18.61 29.82 -16.97
N ASN A 515 19.43 29.13 -17.77
CA ASN A 515 20.88 29.35 -17.80
C ASN A 515 21.18 30.83 -18.13
N ALA A 516 22.12 31.42 -17.41
CA ALA A 516 22.49 32.85 -17.44
C ALA A 516 23.09 33.39 -18.76
N ASP A 517 22.85 32.74 -19.90
CA ASP A 517 23.30 33.20 -21.23
C ASP A 517 22.24 34.04 -21.97
N ASP A 518 21.01 34.14 -21.46
CA ASP A 518 19.97 35.02 -22.03
C ASP A 518 19.63 36.13 -21.02
N ASP A 519 20.02 37.38 -21.32
CA ASP A 519 19.68 38.62 -20.59
C ASP A 519 18.15 38.92 -20.58
N ARG A 520 17.30 37.93 -20.87
CA ARG A 520 15.85 38.05 -20.99
C ARG A 520 15.17 37.10 -20.02
N LYS A 521 14.85 37.68 -18.86
CA LYS A 521 14.06 37.12 -17.75
C LYS A 521 14.85 36.16 -16.86
N ASN A 522 15.64 36.75 -15.96
CA ASN A 522 15.84 36.09 -14.66
C ASN A 522 14.47 35.65 -14.13
N ALA A 523 14.36 34.46 -13.54
CA ALA A 523 13.20 33.97 -12.79
C ALA A 523 12.70 34.92 -11.66
N ASN A 524 13.27 36.12 -11.57
CA ASN A 524 13.05 37.17 -10.59
C ASN A 524 11.73 37.94 -10.71
N ASP A 525 10.90 37.73 -11.75
CA ASP A 525 9.59 38.40 -11.83
C ASP A 525 8.46 37.58 -11.16
N PHE A 526 8.70 36.31 -10.80
CA PHE A 526 7.72 35.52 -10.04
C PHE A 526 8.12 35.50 -8.57
N HIS A 527 7.42 36.30 -7.75
CA HIS A 527 7.61 36.25 -6.31
C HIS A 527 7.05 34.96 -5.74
N LEU A 528 7.81 34.30 -4.87
CA LEU A 528 7.32 33.18 -4.07
C LEU A 528 5.97 33.56 -3.43
N PRO A 529 4.95 32.69 -3.50
CA PRO A 529 3.67 32.97 -2.86
C PRO A 529 3.89 33.37 -1.39
N SER A 530 3.27 34.47 -0.94
CA SER A 530 3.46 34.97 0.43
C SER A 530 3.05 33.99 1.54
N SER A 531 2.38 32.88 1.16
CA SER A 531 2.06 31.75 2.01
C SER A 531 3.25 30.85 2.33
N LEU A 532 4.31 30.87 1.51
CA LEU A 532 5.54 30.12 1.72
C LEU A 532 6.44 30.96 2.63
N GLN A 533 6.57 30.56 3.90
CA GLN A 533 7.49 31.22 4.84
C GLN A 533 8.64 30.32 5.26
N LEU A 534 8.58 29.02 4.91
CA LEU A 534 9.70 28.09 5.10
C LEU A 534 10.77 28.24 4.01
N VAL A 535 10.37 28.55 2.79
CA VAL A 535 11.24 28.55 1.59
C VAL A 535 11.86 29.93 1.41
N ASP A 536 13.19 29.98 1.44
CA ASP A 536 13.96 31.21 1.23
C ASP A 536 14.08 31.51 -0.28
N ASP A 537 14.36 30.47 -1.07
CA ASP A 537 14.50 30.53 -2.53
C ASP A 537 14.19 29.16 -3.14
N LEU A 538 13.72 29.12 -4.39
CA LEU A 538 13.36 27.89 -5.08
C LEU A 538 13.41 28.06 -6.60
N VAL A 539 14.02 27.09 -7.26
CA VAL A 539 13.97 26.91 -8.72
C VAL A 539 13.65 25.46 -9.07
N THR A 540 12.93 25.26 -10.16
CA THR A 540 12.74 23.95 -10.80
C THR A 540 13.73 23.80 -11.95
N VAL A 541 14.06 22.57 -12.31
CA VAL A 541 15.04 22.29 -13.37
C VAL A 541 14.54 21.16 -14.23
N ASN A 542 14.55 21.33 -15.54
CA ASN A 542 14.23 20.23 -16.45
C ASN A 542 15.24 19.08 -16.29
N VAL A 543 14.72 17.86 -16.15
CA VAL A 543 15.53 16.65 -16.01
C VAL A 543 15.16 15.59 -17.05
N PRO A 544 16.13 14.86 -17.63
CA PRO A 544 15.82 13.82 -18.62
C PRO A 544 15.23 12.57 -17.99
N HIS A 545 13.91 12.42 -18.06
CA HIS A 545 13.18 11.22 -17.65
C HIS A 545 11.94 10.96 -18.50
N CYS A 546 10.80 11.57 -18.18
CA CYS A 546 9.58 11.52 -18.98
C CYS A 546 9.18 12.92 -19.48
N PHE A 547 8.01 13.04 -20.12
CA PHE A 547 7.48 14.35 -20.48
C PHE A 547 7.16 15.14 -19.20
N GLU A 548 7.52 16.42 -19.15
CA GLU A 548 7.35 17.28 -17.96
C GLU A 548 7.95 16.66 -16.68
N SER A 549 9.28 16.45 -16.68
CA SER A 549 10.01 15.97 -15.51
C SER A 549 10.96 17.03 -14.98
N TYR A 550 10.90 17.27 -13.68
CA TYR A 550 11.63 18.33 -13.00
C TYR A 550 12.39 17.84 -11.77
N GLY A 551 13.62 18.31 -11.63
CA GLY A 551 14.28 18.44 -10.33
C GLY A 551 13.92 19.78 -9.68
N ILE A 552 14.30 19.95 -8.42
CA ILE A 552 14.08 21.17 -7.64
C ILE A 552 15.32 21.48 -6.82
N VAL A 553 15.68 22.76 -6.77
CA VAL A 553 16.71 23.28 -5.86
C VAL A 553 16.02 24.31 -4.97
N VAL A 554 16.08 24.07 -3.66
CA VAL A 554 15.36 24.86 -2.65
C VAL A 554 16.30 25.26 -1.52
N SER A 555 16.19 26.50 -1.07
CA SER A 555 16.87 27.00 0.12
C SER A 555 15.88 27.08 1.28
N VAL A 556 16.24 26.49 2.41
CA VAL A 556 15.41 26.48 3.63
C VAL A 556 16.29 26.73 4.84
N GLY A 557 16.03 27.79 5.59
CA GLY A 557 16.81 28.13 6.79
C GLY A 557 18.30 28.34 6.47
N GLY A 558 18.61 28.84 5.27
CA GLY A 558 19.98 29.03 4.79
C GLY A 558 20.69 27.79 4.22
N GLU A 559 20.09 26.60 4.31
CA GLU A 559 20.63 25.37 3.71
C GLU A 559 20.08 25.16 2.30
N LYS A 560 20.96 24.86 1.34
CA LYS A 560 20.61 24.58 -0.07
C LYS A 560 20.45 23.08 -0.30
N ILE A 561 19.26 22.67 -0.73
CA ILE A 561 18.87 21.29 -0.96
C ILE A 561 18.52 21.10 -2.43
N ALA A 562 19.18 20.15 -3.11
CA ALA A 562 18.87 19.77 -4.49
C ALA A 562 18.19 18.39 -4.50
N TYR A 563 17.03 18.27 -5.14
CA TYR A 563 16.31 17.00 -5.33
C TYR A 563 16.12 16.70 -6.81
N SER A 564 16.59 15.54 -7.26
CA SER A 564 16.64 15.20 -8.69
C SER A 564 15.27 14.90 -9.31
N GLY A 565 14.27 14.51 -8.50
CA GLY A 565 13.17 13.69 -9.03
C GLY A 565 13.71 12.39 -9.61
N ASP A 566 13.04 11.85 -10.62
CA ASP A 566 13.60 10.81 -11.48
C ASP A 566 14.36 11.42 -12.66
N SER A 567 15.59 10.96 -12.87
CA SER A 567 16.49 11.64 -13.79
C SER A 567 17.66 10.78 -14.24
N MET A 568 17.99 10.88 -15.53
CA MET A 568 19.36 10.65 -16.01
C MET A 568 20.25 11.87 -15.74
N TYR A 569 21.49 11.87 -16.20
CA TYR A 569 22.37 13.03 -16.12
C TYR A 569 21.74 14.31 -16.72
N SER A 570 21.90 15.47 -16.06
CA SER A 570 21.40 16.77 -16.52
C SER A 570 22.37 17.91 -16.17
N ASP A 571 22.96 18.54 -17.19
CA ASP A 571 23.85 19.70 -17.01
C ASP A 571 23.14 20.83 -16.25
N ALA A 572 21.89 21.11 -16.60
CA ALA A 572 21.11 22.18 -15.95
C ALA A 572 20.91 21.91 -14.46
N PHE A 573 20.69 20.64 -14.09
CA PHE A 573 20.55 20.25 -12.68
C PHE A 573 21.88 20.37 -11.95
N ASP A 574 22.99 19.99 -12.59
CA ASP A 574 24.32 20.18 -12.04
C ASP A 574 24.64 21.66 -11.76
N PHE A 575 24.31 22.55 -12.71
CA PHE A 575 24.52 23.99 -12.55
C PHE A 575 23.67 24.58 -11.44
N ALA A 576 22.36 24.29 -11.42
CA ALA A 576 21.45 24.79 -10.39
C ALA A 576 21.81 24.24 -8.99
N GLY A 577 22.14 22.95 -8.91
CA GLY A 577 22.47 22.23 -7.68
C GLY A 577 23.89 22.47 -7.16
N LYS A 578 24.72 23.21 -7.89
CA LYS A 578 26.13 23.46 -7.53
C LYS A 578 26.30 23.95 -6.08
N ASP A 579 27.29 23.38 -5.41
CA ASP A 579 27.71 23.65 -4.03
C ASP A 579 26.57 23.52 -3.01
N CYS A 580 25.58 22.66 -3.25
CA CYS A 580 24.48 22.42 -2.31
C CYS A 580 24.94 21.72 -1.03
N ASP A 581 24.25 21.99 0.07
CA ASP A 581 24.49 21.35 1.36
C ASP A 581 24.03 19.89 1.37
N LEU A 582 22.90 19.62 0.71
CA LEU A 582 22.35 18.28 0.60
C LEU A 582 21.83 18.01 -0.81
N LEU A 583 22.44 17.04 -1.49
CA LEU A 583 21.88 16.43 -2.68
C LEU A 583 21.01 15.23 -2.29
N ILE A 584 19.78 15.19 -2.75
CA ILE A 584 18.88 14.03 -2.68
C ILE A 584 18.72 13.52 -4.11
N HIS A 585 19.35 12.38 -4.42
CA HIS A 585 19.39 11.86 -5.78
C HIS A 585 18.75 10.47 -5.88
N GLU A 586 17.98 10.25 -6.95
CA GLU A 586 17.48 8.92 -7.29
C GLU A 586 18.64 7.97 -7.61
N ALA A 587 18.55 6.74 -7.13
CA ALA A 587 19.57 5.71 -7.31
C ALA A 587 18.90 4.37 -7.63
N THR A 588 17.99 4.39 -8.61
CA THR A 588 17.03 3.31 -8.88
C THR A 588 17.70 1.97 -9.14
N MET A 589 18.78 1.95 -9.92
CA MET A 589 19.40 0.74 -10.44
C MET A 589 20.85 0.58 -9.97
N ASN A 590 21.29 -0.65 -9.71
CA ASN A 590 22.72 -0.91 -9.51
C ASN A 590 23.49 -0.84 -10.84
N ASP A 591 24.81 -0.61 -10.80
CA ASP A 591 25.63 -0.38 -11.99
C ASP A 591 25.62 -1.56 -13.00
N ASN A 592 25.43 -2.80 -12.53
CA ASN A 592 25.31 -3.97 -13.41
C ASN A 592 24.00 -3.99 -14.24
N LEU A 593 23.10 -3.06 -13.96
CA LEU A 593 21.84 -2.82 -14.68
C LEU A 593 21.87 -1.52 -15.48
N LEU A 594 23.04 -0.94 -15.79
CA LEU A 594 23.17 0.30 -16.58
C LEU A 594 22.31 0.32 -17.87
N LYS A 595 22.25 -0.80 -18.61
CA LYS A 595 21.38 -0.89 -19.80
C LYS A 595 19.89 -0.75 -19.47
N GLU A 596 19.44 -1.32 -18.35
CA GLU A 596 18.05 -1.20 -17.87
C GLU A 596 17.79 0.21 -17.33
N ALA A 597 18.76 0.80 -16.63
CA ALA A 597 18.72 2.18 -16.14
C ALA A 597 18.53 3.17 -17.30
N ASN A 598 19.39 3.09 -18.33
CA ASN A 598 19.27 3.93 -19.52
C ASN A 598 17.94 3.72 -20.27
N ALA A 599 17.49 2.47 -20.41
CA ALA A 599 16.24 2.17 -21.11
C ALA A 599 15.00 2.72 -20.37
N LYS A 600 15.03 2.71 -19.03
CA LYS A 600 13.98 3.29 -18.17
C LYS A 600 14.25 4.74 -17.77
N ARG A 601 15.33 5.33 -18.30
CA ARG A 601 15.77 6.71 -18.05
C ARG A 601 15.93 7.04 -16.56
N HIS A 602 16.64 6.18 -15.85
CA HIS A 602 17.04 6.38 -14.46
C HIS A 602 18.57 6.38 -14.32
N SER A 603 19.04 6.88 -13.19
CA SER A 603 20.45 6.81 -12.79
C SER A 603 20.81 5.46 -12.15
N THR A 604 22.06 5.03 -12.37
CA THR A 604 22.66 4.01 -11.51
C THR A 604 23.18 4.62 -10.20
N ILE A 605 23.44 3.77 -9.20
CA ILE A 605 24.01 4.19 -7.91
C ILE A 605 25.32 4.99 -8.13
N SER A 606 26.25 4.53 -8.97
CA SER A 606 27.49 5.27 -9.21
C SER A 606 27.28 6.59 -9.94
N GLN A 607 26.34 6.66 -10.89
CA GLN A 607 26.02 7.91 -11.59
C GLN A 607 25.46 8.96 -10.62
N ALA A 608 24.55 8.58 -9.73
CA ALA A 608 24.02 9.48 -8.70
C ALA A 608 25.11 10.02 -7.75
N ILE A 609 26.08 9.17 -7.38
CA ILE A 609 27.22 9.54 -6.54
C ILE A 609 28.19 10.46 -7.29
N GLU A 610 28.40 10.21 -8.59
CA GLU A 610 29.23 11.03 -9.46
C GLU A 610 28.65 12.45 -9.60
N VAL A 611 27.33 12.58 -9.79
CA VAL A 611 26.64 13.88 -9.76
C VAL A 611 26.94 14.62 -8.46
N GLY A 612 26.71 13.99 -7.31
CA GLY A 612 26.99 14.59 -5.99
C GLY A 612 28.41 15.10 -5.83
N ARG A 613 29.39 14.31 -6.29
CA ARG A 613 30.80 14.73 -6.28
C ARG A 613 31.06 15.90 -7.23
N ASN A 614 30.51 15.87 -8.44
CA ASN A 614 30.78 16.85 -9.48
C ASN A 614 30.17 18.23 -9.18
N ILE A 615 28.97 18.25 -8.60
CA ILE A 615 28.32 19.50 -8.20
C ILE A 615 28.91 20.08 -6.90
N GLY A 616 29.83 19.38 -6.24
CA GLY A 616 30.41 19.82 -4.96
C GLY A 616 29.45 19.68 -3.78
N ALA A 617 28.47 18.78 -3.84
CA ALA A 617 27.51 18.59 -2.76
C ALA A 617 28.21 18.19 -1.47
N LYS A 618 27.93 18.88 -0.36
CA LYS A 618 28.51 18.54 0.95
C LYS A 618 28.12 17.11 1.35
N PHE A 619 26.87 16.73 1.16
CA PHE A 619 26.39 15.36 1.36
C PHE A 619 25.45 14.92 0.23
N THR A 620 25.46 13.64 -0.09
CA THR A 620 24.57 13.02 -1.08
C THR A 620 23.76 11.91 -0.44
N VAL A 621 22.44 12.06 -0.42
CA VAL A 621 21.49 11.04 0.04
C VAL A 621 20.92 10.33 -1.18
N LEU A 622 21.14 9.02 -1.22
CA LEU A 622 20.60 8.16 -2.26
C LEU A 622 19.23 7.65 -1.85
N THR A 623 18.24 7.77 -2.73
CA THR A 623 16.86 7.32 -2.50
C THR A 623 16.28 6.67 -3.76
N HIS A 624 14.97 6.43 -3.78
CA HIS A 624 14.23 5.89 -4.91
C HIS A 624 14.77 4.54 -5.41
N PHE A 625 15.06 3.62 -4.49
CA PHE A 625 15.69 2.35 -4.83
C PHE A 625 14.69 1.37 -5.45
N SER A 626 15.13 0.62 -6.46
CA SER A 626 14.38 -0.56 -6.91
C SER A 626 14.09 -1.50 -5.74
N GLN A 627 12.88 -2.07 -5.71
CA GLN A 627 12.45 -3.04 -4.68
C GLN A 627 13.33 -4.31 -4.62
N ARG A 628 14.22 -4.52 -5.60
CA ARG A 628 15.27 -5.56 -5.55
C ARG A 628 16.28 -5.34 -4.42
N TYR A 629 16.43 -4.10 -3.95
CA TYR A 629 17.36 -3.67 -2.91
C TYR A 629 16.64 -3.25 -1.63
N ALA A 630 15.45 -3.82 -1.39
CA ALA A 630 14.50 -3.33 -0.36
C ALA A 630 15.12 -3.15 1.03
N LYS A 631 16.09 -3.98 1.43
CA LYS A 631 16.79 -3.82 2.72
C LYS A 631 17.99 -2.89 2.67
N MET A 632 18.88 -3.03 1.69
CA MET A 632 20.11 -2.23 1.62
C MET A 632 20.55 -2.06 0.17
N ALA A 633 20.91 -0.83 -0.20
CA ALA A 633 21.51 -0.56 -1.51
C ALA A 633 22.95 -1.11 -1.54
N PRO A 634 23.37 -1.79 -2.62
CA PRO A 634 24.67 -2.44 -2.70
C PRO A 634 25.81 -1.47 -3.01
N ILE A 635 25.94 -0.37 -2.25
CA ILE A 635 26.96 0.67 -2.47
C ILE A 635 28.39 0.12 -2.35
N ASN A 636 28.57 -0.93 -1.54
CA ASN A 636 29.84 -1.62 -1.36
C ASN A 636 30.30 -2.42 -2.59
N LEU A 637 29.47 -2.51 -3.63
CA LEU A 637 29.83 -3.12 -4.91
C LEU A 637 30.47 -2.14 -5.89
N ILE A 638 30.49 -0.85 -5.59
CA ILE A 638 31.10 0.16 -6.43
C ILE A 638 32.62 0.01 -6.31
N LYS A 639 33.28 -0.19 -7.46
CA LYS A 639 34.72 -0.45 -7.53
C LYS A 639 35.53 0.72 -8.07
N ASP A 640 34.87 1.84 -8.39
CA ASP A 640 35.55 3.03 -8.89
C ASP A 640 36.39 3.67 -7.77
N PRO A 641 37.74 3.63 -7.86
CA PRO A 641 38.60 4.19 -6.82
C PRO A 641 38.46 5.71 -6.69
N SER A 642 38.02 6.40 -7.75
CA SER A 642 37.87 7.85 -7.75
C SER A 642 36.68 8.31 -6.89
N LEU A 643 35.66 7.46 -6.71
CA LEU A 643 34.50 7.74 -5.87
C LEU A 643 34.70 7.30 -4.42
N ALA A 644 35.69 6.45 -4.13
CA ALA A 644 35.84 5.79 -2.83
C ALA A 644 35.86 6.77 -1.63
N SER A 645 36.62 7.87 -1.72
CA SER A 645 36.68 8.86 -0.64
C SER A 645 35.34 9.58 -0.45
N TYR A 646 34.64 9.91 -1.53
CA TYR A 646 33.35 10.60 -1.48
C TYR A 646 32.26 9.65 -0.94
N ILE A 647 32.28 8.39 -1.39
CA ILE A 647 31.42 7.32 -0.87
C ILE A 647 31.61 7.17 0.63
N GLU A 648 32.86 7.16 1.13
CA GLU A 648 33.11 6.99 2.55
C GLU A 648 32.62 8.20 3.36
N LYS A 649 32.88 9.42 2.91
CA LYS A 649 32.72 10.64 3.71
C LYS A 649 31.44 11.44 3.50
N ASN A 650 30.76 11.29 2.35
CA ASN A 650 29.68 12.21 1.95
C ASN A 650 28.37 11.50 1.59
N VAL A 651 28.39 10.20 1.27
CA VAL A 651 27.20 9.49 0.80
C VAL A 651 26.38 8.90 1.95
N ILE A 652 25.06 9.03 1.90
CA ILE A 652 24.07 8.51 2.85
C ILE A 652 23.07 7.65 2.08
N ILE A 653 22.61 6.55 2.68
CA ILE A 653 21.58 5.69 2.09
C ILE A 653 20.26 5.97 2.80
N ALA A 654 19.24 6.40 2.05
CA ALA A 654 17.92 6.64 2.61
C ALA A 654 17.24 5.32 3.00
N PHE A 655 16.43 5.39 4.05
CA PHE A 655 15.44 4.38 4.44
C PHE A 655 14.14 5.10 4.70
N ASP A 656 13.01 4.38 4.58
CA ASP A 656 11.75 4.89 5.12
C ASP A 656 11.98 5.28 6.59
N PHE A 657 11.48 6.45 6.97
CA PHE A 657 11.59 7.10 8.27
C PHE A 657 13.00 7.54 8.70
N LEU A 658 13.97 7.59 7.77
CA LEU A 658 15.22 8.31 8.02
C LEU A 658 14.91 9.80 8.23
N GLN A 659 15.31 10.35 9.37
CA GLN A 659 15.30 11.78 9.63
C GLN A 659 16.73 12.31 9.66
N ILE A 660 17.01 13.31 8.83
CA ILE A 660 18.29 14.01 8.73
C ILE A 660 18.18 15.33 9.48
N SER A 661 19.19 15.65 10.30
CA SER A 661 19.47 17.01 10.80
C SER A 661 20.83 17.43 10.24
N PHE A 662 20.91 18.67 9.74
CA PHE A 662 22.12 19.20 9.10
C PHE A 662 23.31 19.29 10.06
N ASN A 663 23.05 19.43 11.37
CA ASN A 663 24.08 19.46 12.40
C ASN A 663 24.76 18.12 12.66
N HIS A 664 24.21 17.01 12.15
CA HIS A 664 24.68 15.65 12.46
C HIS A 664 24.97 14.80 11.20
N LEU A 665 25.16 15.42 10.04
CA LEU A 665 25.39 14.73 8.76
C LEU A 665 26.64 13.83 8.77
N ASP A 666 27.73 14.27 9.39
CA ASP A 666 28.96 13.47 9.54
C ASP A 666 28.72 12.18 10.35
N GLU A 667 27.91 12.28 11.41
CA GLU A 667 27.54 11.13 12.25
C GLU A 667 26.65 10.14 11.47
N LEU A 668 25.74 10.65 10.65
CA LEU A 668 24.86 9.85 9.81
C LEU A 668 25.64 9.05 8.76
N VAL A 669 26.67 9.66 8.17
CA VAL A 669 27.60 8.99 7.26
C VAL A 669 28.29 7.79 7.93
N ALA A 670 28.65 7.91 9.21
CA ALA A 670 29.32 6.83 9.95
C ALA A 670 28.43 5.57 10.10
N LEU A 671 27.10 5.70 10.05
CA LEU A 671 26.17 4.57 10.19
C LEU A 671 26.22 3.57 9.04
N LYS A 672 26.86 3.90 7.91
CA LYS A 672 27.02 2.95 6.79
C LYS A 672 27.68 1.64 7.21
N LYS A 673 28.70 1.68 8.08
CA LYS A 673 29.46 0.50 8.51
C LYS A 673 28.60 -0.48 9.32
N PRO A 674 27.94 -0.08 10.44
CA PRO A 674 27.06 -1.00 11.17
C PRO A 674 25.89 -1.51 10.31
N LEU A 675 25.33 -0.69 9.42
CA LEU A 675 24.28 -1.14 8.48
C LEU A 675 24.79 -2.22 7.52
N GLN A 676 25.99 -2.06 6.96
CA GLN A 676 26.60 -3.06 6.09
C GLN A 676 26.90 -4.38 6.81
N ILE A 677 27.30 -4.31 8.09
CA ILE A 677 27.50 -5.49 8.93
C ILE A 677 26.18 -6.21 9.14
N TYR A 678 25.14 -5.49 9.56
CA TYR A 678 23.83 -6.08 9.83
C TYR A 678 23.22 -6.73 8.59
N PHE A 679 23.30 -6.07 7.43
CA PHE A 679 22.75 -6.58 6.16
C PHE A 679 23.73 -7.42 5.33
N LYS A 680 24.82 -7.90 5.94
CA LYS A 680 25.88 -8.62 5.20
C LYS A 680 25.34 -9.83 4.44
N GLU A 681 24.49 -10.64 5.06
CA GLU A 681 23.91 -11.80 4.40
C GLU A 681 23.08 -11.44 3.16
N GLU A 682 22.25 -10.40 3.24
CA GLU A 682 21.46 -9.93 2.11
C GLU A 682 22.32 -9.34 1.02
N ILE A 683 23.34 -8.57 1.40
CA ILE A 683 24.35 -8.07 0.46
C ILE A 683 24.96 -9.25 -0.28
N ASP A 684 25.50 -10.25 0.42
CA ASP A 684 26.14 -11.44 -0.18
C ASP A 684 25.19 -12.23 -1.09
N LYS A 685 23.92 -12.40 -0.68
CA LYS A 685 22.86 -13.01 -1.51
C LYS A 685 22.66 -12.21 -2.80
N MET A 686 22.60 -10.88 -2.74
CA MET A 686 22.50 -10.01 -3.92
C MET A 686 23.73 -10.12 -4.81
N GLN A 687 24.95 -10.12 -4.24
CA GLN A 687 26.19 -10.28 -5.02
C GLN A 687 26.18 -11.58 -5.82
N ASN A 688 25.74 -12.68 -5.20
CA ASN A 688 25.66 -13.98 -5.85
C ASN A 688 24.61 -14.03 -6.96
N LEU A 689 23.46 -13.35 -6.77
CA LEU A 689 22.45 -13.21 -7.83
C LEU A 689 22.97 -12.40 -9.02
N ILE A 690 23.70 -11.31 -8.76
CA ILE A 690 24.34 -10.49 -9.79
C ILE A 690 25.33 -11.35 -10.61
N LYS A 691 26.26 -12.06 -9.93
CA LYS A 691 27.23 -12.96 -10.57
C LYS A 691 26.56 -14.01 -11.47
N LYS A 692 25.48 -14.64 -10.98
CA LYS A 692 24.72 -15.65 -11.76
C LYS A 692 24.08 -15.05 -13.01
N ARG A 693 23.52 -13.83 -12.92
CA ARG A 693 22.92 -13.14 -14.06
C ARG A 693 23.96 -12.74 -15.11
N ASP A 694 25.11 -12.25 -14.66
CA ASP A 694 26.20 -11.87 -15.57
C ASP A 694 26.77 -13.09 -16.30
N LEU A 695 26.92 -14.22 -15.61
CA LEU A 695 27.31 -15.49 -16.23
C LEU A 695 26.29 -15.93 -17.29
N LYS A 696 24.98 -15.87 -16.97
CA LYS A 696 23.91 -16.20 -17.92
C LYS A 696 23.92 -15.29 -19.15
N ARG A 697 24.14 -13.98 -18.96
CA ARG A 697 24.27 -13.02 -20.07
C ARG A 697 25.48 -13.33 -20.95
N LYS A 698 26.64 -13.64 -20.36
CA LYS A 698 27.85 -14.02 -21.10
C LYS A 698 27.63 -15.27 -21.96
N ILE A 699 26.99 -16.30 -21.40
CA ILE A 699 26.63 -17.53 -22.14
C ILE A 699 25.69 -17.20 -23.30
N MET A 700 24.66 -16.39 -23.06
CA MET A 700 23.70 -15.99 -24.10
C MET A 700 24.31 -15.09 -25.18
N SER A 701 25.37 -14.33 -24.90
CA SER A 701 26.09 -13.55 -25.90
C SER A 701 27.14 -14.35 -26.69
N SER A 702 27.46 -15.56 -26.22
CA SER A 702 28.39 -16.49 -26.89
C SER A 702 27.69 -17.55 -27.75
N ILE A 703 26.36 -17.57 -27.72
CA ILE A 703 25.45 -18.33 -28.60
C ILE A 703 24.91 -17.31 -29.61
#